data_AF-A0A1E3Q1J7-F1
#
_entry.id   AF-A0A1E3Q1J7-F1
#
_cell.length_a   1.000
_cell.length_b   1.000
_cell.length_c   1.000
_cell.angle_alpha   90.00
_cell.angle_beta   90.00
_cell.angle_gamma   90.00
#
_symmetry.space_group_name_H-M   'P 1'
#
loop_
_entity.id
_entity.type
_entity.pdbx_description
1 polymer ?
#
loop_
_entity_poly.entity_id
_entity_poly.type
_entity_poly.pdbx_seq_one_letter_code
_entity_poly.pdbx_strand_id
1 'polypeptide(L)'
;MPTSPKVAIPLKTTKDLDWAHPLQTYIRNAYGSSEDFSKECQMFSRLRQDMMGAGKDPTGRDLLYKYYGQLELLDLRIPVEEGGCKVGFTWMDAFNAETTQHSLAFEKASILFNLASTNSHIAVETNDLKIAYKTFQAAAGIYTFVAENFLHAPSADLNRDTVRALASLMLAQAQEVFVERLLVEGTTKPNMLTKLAKSASLMYKTAVEGLSTAVSKGWGEREWVSLASVQQYYMDSVANHQQALLQSSKGKQGLAIAYLRSAISKSDAAMKSYLPSTYSAFMEILTAHHTQLTTSLTSMEKDNDFIYHDTIPAANSVIEIGPLEAAKPTQMSDLYVDQDITQLIGRDIFEKLIPVSVAEQSSMYSEEKAKVLRAEGEKVDVAEEELATALEYLGLPAALKSIRKLTHSFADDRVDEKVAQWAQKVQISGAVSFADIEQKKRDIYQVVERCERELEAEERESESMRSKLGHFWTQSPSVSLTTTLQSDLHSIKESLWTATTSDRKLQAQYAPVENDVRILAQGPNSPELASFFRSPGGISSLTKSLVDIELSDRGGNSGIAKPDTEAVENLLKKLTKLKKERGLVFAELKEKIQEDDISSLLILNKKLPNIEEKLFKSELEKFLPYQKRIAATIYQQVVTLKELTAAWKAILDNPLVKGRRAQLDSVDHRKDVTIERFKKAFEDWSDVYHGKQKGVKFYNELYDFAKDMERNVQEFVDNRRDESRRILATLQERRGMM
;
A
#
# COMPACT_ATOMS: atom_id res chain seq x y z
N MET A 1 23.63 -31.98 40.25
CA MET A 1 24.94 -31.35 39.94
C MET A 1 24.72 -29.84 40.03
N PRO A 2 25.54 -29.10 40.80
CA PRO A 2 25.51 -27.64 40.76
C PRO A 2 25.87 -27.19 39.32
N THR A 3 25.21 -26.17 38.81
CA THR A 3 25.44 -25.64 37.46
C THR A 3 26.75 -24.88 37.42
N SER A 4 27.53 -25.03 36.35
CA SER A 4 28.72 -24.21 36.14
C SER A 4 28.33 -22.73 36.01
N PRO A 5 29.19 -21.78 36.41
CA PRO A 5 28.95 -20.36 36.18
C PRO A 5 29.04 -20.05 34.68
N LYS A 6 28.24 -19.09 34.23
CA LYS A 6 28.15 -18.64 32.85
C LYS A 6 28.49 -17.15 32.77
N VAL A 7 29.08 -16.72 31.67
CA VAL A 7 29.32 -15.30 31.37
C VAL A 7 28.02 -14.67 30.85
N ALA A 8 27.64 -13.53 31.42
CA ALA A 8 26.66 -12.62 30.86
C ALA A 8 27.37 -11.36 30.37
N ILE A 9 26.99 -10.87 29.20
CA ILE A 9 27.65 -9.71 28.58
C ILE A 9 26.99 -8.43 29.12
N PRO A 10 27.76 -7.42 29.57
CA PRO A 10 27.24 -6.11 29.96
C PRO A 10 26.52 -5.38 28.80
N LEU A 11 25.48 -4.61 29.12
CA LEU A 11 24.74 -3.82 28.15
C LEU A 11 25.48 -2.51 27.83
N LYS A 12 25.33 -2.04 26.59
CA LYS A 12 25.64 -0.67 26.20
C LYS A 12 24.61 0.29 26.81
N THR A 13 25.04 1.51 27.08
CA THR A 13 24.14 2.58 27.54
C THR A 13 24.06 3.68 26.48
N THR A 14 22.96 4.42 26.44
CA THR A 14 22.75 5.50 25.46
C THR A 14 22.32 6.78 26.15
N LYS A 15 22.63 7.93 25.55
CA LYS A 15 22.15 9.24 26.00
C LYS A 15 20.76 9.52 25.41
N ASP A 16 20.00 10.35 26.10
CA ASP A 16 18.68 10.79 25.62
C ASP A 16 18.81 11.52 24.28
N LEU A 17 17.83 11.31 23.41
CA LEU A 17 17.82 11.76 22.02
C LEU A 17 16.40 12.16 21.62
N ASP A 18 16.30 13.30 20.94
CA ASP A 18 15.04 13.76 20.35
C ASP A 18 14.83 13.16 18.95
N TRP A 19 13.92 12.19 18.85
CA TRP A 19 13.43 11.67 17.57
C TRP A 19 12.31 12.53 16.98
N ALA A 20 11.53 13.23 17.82
CA ALA A 20 10.30 13.87 17.39
C ALA A 20 10.58 15.08 16.49
N HIS A 21 11.52 15.96 16.88
CA HIS A 21 11.81 17.17 16.11
C HIS A 21 12.42 16.89 14.72
N PRO A 22 13.45 16.03 14.57
CA PRO A 22 14.02 15.72 13.26
C PRO A 22 13.02 15.03 12.32
N LEU A 23 12.22 14.08 12.84
CA LEU A 23 11.21 13.39 12.04
C LEU A 23 10.12 14.35 11.56
N GLN A 24 9.59 15.21 12.44
CA GLN A 24 8.58 16.20 12.05
C GLN A 24 9.11 17.18 11.02
N THR A 25 10.36 17.63 11.17
CA THR A 25 11.00 18.54 10.23
C THR A 25 11.19 17.89 8.86
N TYR A 26 11.66 16.64 8.82
CA TYR A 26 11.79 15.89 7.58
C TYR A 26 10.44 15.67 6.90
N ILE A 27 9.43 15.20 7.65
CA ILE A 27 8.11 14.92 7.10
C ILE A 27 7.47 16.20 6.53
N ARG A 28 7.56 17.32 7.26
CA ARG A 28 7.06 18.62 6.78
C ARG A 28 7.74 19.07 5.49
N ASN A 29 9.06 18.88 5.40
CA ASN A 29 9.83 19.29 4.22
C ASN A 29 9.57 18.37 3.01
N ALA A 30 9.41 17.07 3.23
CA ALA A 30 9.24 16.08 2.15
C ALA A 30 7.78 15.95 1.67
N TYR A 31 6.80 16.10 2.57
CA TYR A 31 5.38 15.83 2.27
C TYR A 31 4.46 17.06 2.44
N GLY A 32 4.99 18.20 2.90
CA GLY A 32 4.21 19.43 3.13
C GLY A 32 3.47 19.43 4.47
N SER A 33 2.59 20.41 4.67
CA SER A 33 1.95 20.71 5.96
C SER A 33 0.54 20.12 6.15
N SER A 34 0.11 19.19 5.29
CA SER A 34 -1.30 18.75 5.23
C SER A 34 -1.68 17.62 6.19
N GLU A 35 -0.72 16.89 6.76
CA GLU A 35 -0.97 15.78 7.70
C GLU A 35 -0.10 15.92 8.96
N ASP A 36 -0.73 16.07 10.13
CA ASP A 36 -0.05 16.19 11.43
C ASP A 36 0.44 14.81 11.93
N PHE A 37 1.63 14.38 11.50
CA PHE A 37 2.33 13.19 12.02
C PHE A 37 2.97 13.38 13.41
N SER A 38 2.56 14.42 14.14
CA SER A 38 3.18 14.78 15.43
C SER A 38 2.99 13.69 16.49
N LYS A 39 1.85 12.97 16.48
CA LYS A 39 1.56 11.93 17.47
C LYS A 39 2.42 10.70 17.24
N GLU A 40 2.59 10.31 15.98
CA GLU A 40 3.40 9.20 15.51
C GLU A 40 4.88 9.44 15.85
N CYS A 41 5.39 10.65 15.59
CA CYS A 41 6.76 11.04 15.96
C CYS A 41 7.00 10.99 17.47
N GLN A 42 6.03 11.47 18.28
CA GLN A 42 6.13 11.38 19.74
C GLN A 42 6.05 9.93 20.23
N MET A 43 5.20 9.10 19.62
CA MET A 43 5.10 7.68 19.97
C MET A 43 6.41 6.95 19.70
N PHE A 44 7.08 7.24 18.58
CA PHE A 44 8.39 6.69 18.26
C PHE A 44 9.46 7.12 19.27
N SER A 45 9.46 8.40 19.67
CA SER A 45 10.36 8.91 20.71
C SER A 45 10.13 8.24 22.07
N ARG A 46 8.86 7.97 22.44
CA ARG A 46 8.52 7.24 23.67
C ARG A 46 9.02 5.79 23.64
N LEU A 47 8.90 5.09 22.50
CA LEU A 47 9.42 3.73 22.38
C LEU A 47 10.93 3.65 22.66
N ARG A 48 11.69 4.67 22.22
CA ARG A 48 13.11 4.77 22.58
C ARG A 48 13.29 4.93 24.08
N GLN A 49 12.51 5.81 24.72
CA GLN A 49 12.59 6.04 26.17
C GLN A 49 12.24 4.78 26.97
N ASP A 50 11.22 4.04 26.56
CA ASP A 50 10.83 2.77 27.15
C ASP A 50 11.99 1.75 27.05
N MET A 51 12.68 1.71 25.91
CA MET A 51 13.85 0.88 25.69
C MET A 51 15.04 1.29 26.58
N MET A 52 15.27 2.58 26.82
CA MET A 52 16.30 3.04 27.76
C MET A 52 16.03 2.59 29.21
N GLY A 53 14.76 2.45 29.58
CA GLY A 53 14.33 1.93 30.87
C GLY A 53 14.27 0.40 30.95
N ALA A 54 14.64 -0.32 29.87
CA ALA A 54 14.55 -1.77 29.81
C ALA A 54 15.50 -2.45 30.82
N GLY A 55 14.95 -3.37 31.60
CA GLY A 55 15.71 -4.24 32.50
C GLY A 55 16.44 -5.37 31.76
N LYS A 56 17.15 -6.20 32.53
CA LYS A 56 17.86 -7.40 32.04
C LYS A 56 16.97 -8.65 32.01
N ASP A 57 15.68 -8.45 31.87
CA ASP A 57 14.63 -9.44 32.06
C ASP A 57 13.85 -9.66 30.75
N PRO A 58 12.95 -10.67 30.67
CA PRO A 58 12.16 -10.92 29.47
C PRO A 58 11.34 -9.71 29.02
N THR A 59 10.86 -8.85 29.93
CA THR A 59 10.14 -7.63 29.55
C THR A 59 11.08 -6.63 28.87
N GLY A 60 12.30 -6.42 29.39
CA GLY A 60 13.29 -5.59 28.73
C GLY A 60 13.70 -6.10 27.34
N ARG A 61 13.81 -7.42 27.17
CA ARG A 61 14.04 -8.06 25.86
C ARG A 61 12.92 -7.73 24.86
N ASP A 62 11.67 -7.84 25.29
CA ASP A 62 10.51 -7.61 24.43
C ASP A 62 10.40 -6.13 23.99
N LEU A 63 10.78 -5.19 24.87
CA LEU A 63 10.90 -3.76 24.53
C LEU A 63 11.99 -3.50 23.48
N LEU A 64 13.16 -4.15 23.61
CA LEU A 64 14.24 -4.06 22.63
C LEU A 64 13.82 -4.60 21.25
N TYR A 65 13.13 -5.74 21.22
CA TYR A 65 12.58 -6.29 19.97
C TYR A 65 11.57 -5.35 19.32
N LYS A 66 10.65 -4.79 20.12
CA LYS A 66 9.64 -3.86 19.63
C LYS A 66 10.27 -2.62 19.01
N TYR A 67 11.25 -2.02 19.67
CA TYR A 67 11.93 -0.84 19.16
C TYR A 67 12.76 -1.16 17.90
N TYR A 68 13.51 -2.27 17.89
CA TYR A 68 14.24 -2.71 16.70
C TYR A 68 13.33 -2.94 15.49
N GLY A 69 12.19 -3.62 15.68
CA GLY A 69 11.20 -3.86 14.63
C GLY A 69 10.63 -2.56 14.06
N GLN A 70 10.31 -1.60 14.92
CA GLN A 70 9.84 -0.27 14.48
C GLN A 70 10.93 0.54 13.76
N LEU A 71 12.20 0.38 14.13
CA LEU A 71 13.32 0.98 13.39
C LEU A 71 13.50 0.37 11.99
N GLU A 72 13.29 -0.95 11.83
CA GLU A 72 13.28 -1.58 10.50
C GLU A 72 12.13 -1.05 9.63
N LEU A 73 10.93 -0.90 10.20
CA LEU A 73 9.78 -0.32 9.50
C LEU A 73 10.00 1.15 9.14
N LEU A 74 10.62 1.92 10.04
CA LEU A 74 11.00 3.32 9.79
C LEU A 74 11.98 3.43 8.62
N ASP A 75 13.01 2.58 8.57
CA ASP A 75 14.06 2.57 7.53
C ASP A 75 13.49 2.34 6.11
N LEU A 76 12.39 1.59 5.99
CA LEU A 76 11.71 1.42 4.71
C LEU A 76 11.10 2.74 4.19
N ARG A 77 10.70 3.63 5.09
CA ARG A 77 9.91 4.84 4.77
C ARG A 77 10.73 6.12 4.80
N ILE A 78 11.60 6.30 5.79
CA ILE A 78 12.37 7.51 6.00
C ILE A 78 13.87 7.17 5.92
N PRO A 79 14.62 7.74 4.97
CA PRO A 79 16.06 7.62 4.94
C PRO A 79 16.67 8.43 6.10
N VAL A 80 17.23 7.74 7.10
CA VAL A 80 17.90 8.34 8.26
C VAL A 80 19.42 8.29 8.01
N GLU A 81 19.87 9.14 7.07
CA GLU A 81 21.27 9.29 6.66
C GLU A 81 21.63 10.78 6.51
N GLU A 82 22.89 11.10 6.20
CA GLU A 82 23.39 12.49 6.08
C GLU A 82 22.65 13.34 5.03
N GLY A 83 21.93 12.72 4.09
CA GLY A 83 21.06 13.39 3.11
C GLY A 83 19.56 13.46 3.48
N GLY A 84 19.15 12.82 4.58
CA GLY A 84 17.75 12.68 4.98
C GLY A 84 17.46 13.21 6.39
N CYS A 85 16.78 12.43 7.22
CA CYS A 85 16.49 12.80 8.61
C CYS A 85 17.77 12.70 9.46
N LYS A 86 18.36 13.85 9.84
CA LYS A 86 19.60 13.89 10.61
C LYS A 86 19.33 13.70 12.10
N VAL A 87 19.79 12.59 12.65
CA VAL A 87 19.66 12.22 14.06
C VAL A 87 21.03 11.79 14.59
N GLY A 88 21.43 12.26 15.78
CA GLY A 88 22.74 11.96 16.37
C GLY A 88 22.65 10.88 17.44
N PHE A 89 23.04 9.65 17.12
CA PHE A 89 23.01 8.52 18.05
C PHE A 89 24.30 8.49 18.87
N THR A 90 24.16 8.65 20.19
CA THR A 90 25.30 8.57 21.11
C THR A 90 25.16 7.35 22.00
N TRP A 91 26.12 6.44 21.88
CA TRP A 91 26.19 5.21 22.65
C TRP A 91 27.50 5.14 23.42
N MET A 92 27.43 4.62 24.63
CA MET A 92 28.56 4.21 25.43
C MET A 92 28.69 2.69 25.30
N ASP A 93 29.88 2.25 24.88
CA ASP A 93 30.28 0.84 24.95
C ASP A 93 30.08 0.30 26.37
N ALA A 94 29.94 -1.02 26.51
CA ALA A 94 29.88 -1.71 27.78
C ALA A 94 31.04 -1.38 28.74
N PHE A 95 32.18 -0.92 28.22
CA PHE A 95 33.34 -0.47 29.01
C PHE A 95 33.53 1.06 29.03
N ASN A 96 32.45 1.83 28.82
CA ASN A 96 32.37 3.30 28.93
C ASN A 96 33.16 4.11 27.87
N ALA A 97 33.40 3.54 26.69
CA ALA A 97 33.88 4.33 25.54
C ALA A 97 32.69 5.00 24.82
N GLU A 98 32.67 6.33 24.73
CA GLU A 98 31.60 7.08 24.08
C GLU A 98 31.84 7.16 22.56
N THR A 99 30.79 6.92 21.77
CA THR A 99 30.82 7.05 20.30
C THR A 99 29.50 7.64 19.81
N THR A 100 29.61 8.70 19.00
CA THR A 100 28.46 9.37 18.38
C THR A 100 28.51 9.20 16.87
N GLN A 101 27.39 8.81 16.27
CA GLN A 101 27.24 8.63 14.81
C GLN A 101 25.85 9.08 14.36
N HIS A 102 25.72 9.44 13.08
CA HIS A 102 24.44 9.82 12.47
C HIS A 102 23.76 8.69 11.68
N SER A 103 24.39 7.51 11.62
CA SER A 103 23.88 6.37 10.86
C SER A 103 22.85 5.58 11.65
N LEU A 104 21.69 5.30 11.04
CA LEU A 104 20.69 4.38 11.59
C LEU A 104 21.24 2.96 11.79
N ALA A 105 22.19 2.54 10.96
CA ALA A 105 22.81 1.23 11.11
C ALA A 105 23.55 1.09 12.45
N PHE A 106 24.16 2.17 12.96
CA PHE A 106 24.81 2.17 14.27
C PHE A 106 23.81 2.01 15.42
N GLU A 107 22.66 2.68 15.33
CA GLU A 107 21.56 2.55 16.29
C GLU A 107 21.03 1.11 16.32
N LYS A 108 20.75 0.54 15.13
CA LYS A 108 20.29 -0.84 14.96
C LYS A 108 21.29 -1.86 15.54
N ALA A 109 22.57 -1.73 15.21
CA ALA A 109 23.62 -2.62 15.71
C ALA A 109 23.75 -2.55 17.24
N SER A 110 23.64 -1.35 17.82
CA SER A 110 23.73 -1.15 19.27
C SER A 110 22.55 -1.78 20.03
N ILE A 111 21.33 -1.68 19.47
CA ILE A 111 20.15 -2.33 20.05
C ILE A 111 20.27 -3.86 19.96
N LEU A 112 20.72 -4.39 18.82
CA LEU A 112 20.95 -5.83 18.66
C LEU A 112 22.01 -6.35 19.63
N PHE A 113 23.08 -5.58 19.87
CA PHE A 113 24.06 -5.91 20.90
C PHE A 113 23.40 -5.99 22.29
N ASN A 114 22.60 -5.00 22.68
CA ASN A 114 21.88 -5.01 23.95
C ASN A 114 20.88 -6.16 24.04
N LEU A 115 20.19 -6.49 22.95
CA LEU A 115 19.26 -7.62 22.89
C LEU A 115 19.98 -8.95 23.11
N ALA A 116 21.14 -9.15 22.48
CA ALA A 116 21.97 -10.34 22.71
C ALA A 116 22.52 -10.39 24.14
N SER A 117 22.92 -9.24 24.70
CA SER A 117 23.35 -9.10 26.08
C SER A 117 22.23 -9.43 27.07
N THR A 118 21.01 -8.90 26.89
CA THR A 118 19.84 -9.23 27.71
C THR A 118 19.50 -10.72 27.64
N ASN A 119 19.56 -11.33 26.45
CA ASN A 119 19.40 -12.78 26.31
C ASN A 119 20.47 -13.55 27.09
N SER A 120 21.73 -13.10 27.09
CA SER A 120 22.77 -13.73 27.91
C SER A 120 22.44 -13.65 29.41
N HIS A 121 21.93 -12.52 29.90
CA HIS A 121 21.51 -12.36 31.30
C HIS A 121 20.33 -13.29 31.66
N ILE A 122 19.28 -13.32 30.84
CA ILE A 122 18.12 -14.21 31.03
C ILE A 122 18.55 -15.68 31.08
N ALA A 123 19.49 -16.07 30.21
CA ALA A 123 19.98 -17.44 30.13
C ALA A 123 20.84 -17.84 31.34
N VAL A 124 21.52 -16.89 31.98
CA VAL A 124 22.28 -17.12 33.23
C VAL A 124 21.36 -17.19 34.44
N GLU A 125 20.31 -16.37 34.50
CA GLU A 125 19.40 -16.29 35.65
C GLU A 125 18.33 -17.38 35.67
N THR A 126 17.98 -17.96 34.51
CA THR A 126 16.94 -18.99 34.44
C THR A 126 17.40 -20.34 34.97
N ASN A 127 16.56 -20.97 35.80
CA ASN A 127 16.78 -22.34 36.29
C ASN A 127 16.34 -23.41 35.27
N ASP A 128 15.60 -23.04 34.22
CA ASP A 128 15.18 -23.97 33.17
C ASP A 128 16.26 -24.08 32.09
N LEU A 129 16.98 -25.21 32.09
CA LEU A 129 18.06 -25.48 31.14
C LEU A 129 17.59 -25.51 29.67
N LYS A 130 16.31 -25.81 29.42
CA LYS A 130 15.76 -25.77 28.05
C LYS A 130 15.59 -24.33 27.57
N ILE A 131 15.14 -23.44 28.46
CA ILE A 131 15.03 -22.00 28.17
C ILE A 131 16.43 -21.39 28.06
N ALA A 132 17.35 -21.68 28.98
CA ALA A 132 18.74 -21.23 28.91
C ALA A 132 19.40 -21.62 27.58
N TYR A 133 19.26 -22.89 27.17
CA TYR A 133 19.77 -23.40 25.89
C TYR A 133 19.27 -22.57 24.71
N LYS A 134 17.95 -22.43 24.56
CA LYS A 134 17.35 -21.64 23.48
C LYS A 134 17.78 -20.17 23.51
N THR A 135 17.90 -19.58 24.69
CA THR A 135 18.20 -18.16 24.86
C THR A 135 19.67 -17.86 24.55
N PHE A 136 20.60 -18.75 24.89
CA PHE A 136 22.00 -18.64 24.45
C PHE A 136 22.15 -18.82 22.93
N GLN A 137 21.41 -19.76 22.32
CA GLN A 137 21.38 -19.88 20.84
C GLN A 137 20.86 -18.61 20.17
N ALA A 138 19.85 -17.97 20.78
CA ALA A 138 19.31 -16.72 20.31
C ALA A 138 20.35 -15.58 20.40
N ALA A 139 21.03 -15.43 21.53
CA ALA A 139 22.11 -14.44 21.69
C ALA A 139 23.25 -14.65 20.67
N ALA A 140 23.68 -15.89 20.47
CA ALA A 140 24.67 -16.24 19.45
C ALA A 140 24.23 -15.86 18.03
N GLY A 141 22.98 -16.13 17.70
CA GLY A 141 22.36 -15.76 16.42
C GLY A 141 22.40 -14.27 16.15
N ILE A 142 21.99 -13.48 17.15
CA ILE A 142 21.98 -12.01 17.05
C ILE A 142 23.39 -11.46 16.87
N TYR A 143 24.38 -11.91 17.67
CA TYR A 143 25.76 -11.49 17.47
C TYR A 143 26.31 -11.87 16.09
N THR A 144 26.02 -13.09 15.62
CA THR A 144 26.43 -13.52 14.27
C THR A 144 25.85 -12.60 13.20
N PHE A 145 24.57 -12.26 13.31
CA PHE A 145 23.91 -11.32 12.41
C PHE A 145 24.55 -9.93 12.45
N VAL A 146 24.90 -9.42 13.64
CA VAL A 146 25.60 -8.13 13.77
C VAL A 146 26.96 -8.16 13.06
N ALA A 147 27.73 -9.24 13.23
CA ALA A 147 29.04 -9.39 12.61
C ALA A 147 29.01 -9.50 11.06
N GLU A 148 27.92 -10.00 10.49
CA GLU A 148 27.76 -10.18 9.04
C GLU A 148 27.17 -8.95 8.34
N ASN A 149 26.22 -8.25 8.97
CA ASN A 149 25.48 -7.15 8.33
C ASN A 149 26.05 -5.76 8.60
N PHE A 150 26.82 -5.57 9.68
CA PHE A 150 27.38 -4.27 10.08
C PHE A 150 28.91 -4.25 9.94
N LEU A 151 29.38 -4.15 8.69
CA LEU A 151 30.80 -4.29 8.33
C LEU A 151 31.69 -3.10 8.75
N HIS A 152 31.11 -1.90 8.84
CA HIS A 152 31.84 -0.67 9.19
C HIS A 152 31.59 -0.31 10.66
N ALA A 153 32.23 -1.05 11.56
CA ALA A 153 32.05 -0.87 13.00
C ALA A 153 32.66 0.46 13.49
N PRO A 154 31.86 1.36 14.10
CA PRO A 154 32.36 2.62 14.63
C PRO A 154 32.92 2.51 16.06
N SER A 155 32.65 1.40 16.77
CA SER A 155 33.06 1.15 18.16
C SER A 155 33.71 -0.22 18.34
N ALA A 156 34.50 -0.40 19.40
CA ALA A 156 35.31 -1.59 19.62
C ALA A 156 34.48 -2.85 19.98
N ASP A 157 33.36 -2.68 20.70
CA ASP A 157 32.36 -3.72 20.96
C ASP A 157 31.68 -4.26 19.71
N LEU A 158 31.36 -3.38 18.74
CA LEU A 158 30.72 -3.73 17.48
C LEU A 158 31.70 -4.24 16.42
N ASN A 159 33.00 -4.24 16.72
CA ASN A 159 34.00 -4.76 15.79
C ASN A 159 33.72 -6.24 15.48
N ARG A 160 33.82 -6.61 14.21
CA ARG A 160 33.45 -7.94 13.71
C ARG A 160 34.12 -9.08 14.46
N ASP A 161 35.42 -8.93 14.76
CA ASP A 161 36.18 -9.95 15.49
C ASP A 161 35.67 -10.12 16.93
N THR A 162 35.36 -8.99 17.59
CA THR A 162 34.82 -8.94 18.95
C THR A 162 33.45 -9.62 19.01
N VAL A 163 32.52 -9.19 18.14
CA VAL A 163 31.17 -9.74 18.09
C VAL A 163 31.17 -11.23 17.74
N ARG A 164 32.05 -11.68 16.84
CA ARG A 164 32.20 -13.11 16.52
C ARG A 164 32.74 -13.93 17.69
N ALA A 165 33.65 -13.35 18.48
CA ALA A 165 34.12 -13.99 19.71
C ALA A 165 32.98 -14.14 20.73
N LEU A 166 32.14 -13.11 20.89
CA LEU A 166 30.94 -13.18 21.74
C LEU A 166 29.93 -14.21 21.24
N ALA A 167 29.67 -14.28 19.92
CA ALA A 167 28.81 -15.29 19.33
C ALA A 167 29.32 -16.71 19.63
N SER A 168 30.64 -16.92 19.51
CA SER A 168 31.29 -18.20 19.79
C SER A 168 31.19 -18.58 21.28
N LEU A 169 31.34 -17.60 22.18
CA LEU A 169 31.14 -17.78 23.61
C LEU A 169 29.70 -18.20 23.94
N MET A 170 28.70 -17.49 23.40
CA MET A 170 27.29 -17.82 23.61
C MET A 170 26.95 -19.23 23.09
N LEU A 171 27.50 -19.64 21.94
CA LEU A 171 27.32 -21.01 21.42
C LEU A 171 27.96 -22.07 22.31
N ALA A 172 29.17 -21.81 22.82
CA ALA A 172 29.84 -22.71 23.73
C ALA A 172 29.03 -22.91 25.03
N GLN A 173 28.48 -21.83 25.58
CA GLN A 173 27.58 -21.87 26.75
C GLN A 173 26.26 -22.58 26.44
N ALA A 174 25.68 -22.40 25.26
CA ALA A 174 24.49 -23.16 24.84
C ALA A 174 24.80 -24.67 24.78
N GLN A 175 25.90 -25.05 24.13
CA GLN A 175 26.29 -26.45 24.03
C GLN A 175 26.58 -27.08 25.40
N GLU A 176 27.20 -26.33 26.32
CA GLU A 176 27.39 -26.74 27.72
C GLU A 176 26.06 -26.96 28.44
N VAL A 177 25.13 -26.00 28.38
CA VAL A 177 23.80 -26.13 29.02
C VAL A 177 23.05 -27.34 28.48
N PHE A 178 23.18 -27.65 27.18
CA PHE A 178 22.61 -28.85 26.60
C PHE A 178 23.23 -30.12 27.21
N VAL A 179 24.56 -30.18 27.34
CA VAL A 179 25.26 -31.29 27.97
C VAL A 179 24.87 -31.44 29.45
N GLU A 180 24.82 -30.35 30.21
CA GLU A 180 24.36 -30.34 31.61
C GLU A 180 22.94 -30.90 31.74
N ARG A 181 22.03 -30.48 30.86
CA ARG A 181 20.66 -30.98 30.83
C ARG A 181 20.60 -32.49 30.60
N LEU A 182 21.36 -33.00 29.63
CA LEU A 182 21.40 -34.43 29.33
C LEU A 182 22.01 -35.26 30.47
N LEU A 183 22.99 -34.70 31.19
CA LEU A 183 23.57 -35.31 32.39
C LEU A 183 22.55 -35.40 33.53
N VAL A 184 21.70 -34.39 33.71
CA VAL A 184 20.64 -34.37 34.74
C VAL A 184 19.49 -35.31 34.37
N GLU A 185 19.06 -35.33 33.11
CA GLU A 185 17.94 -36.16 32.65
C GLU A 185 18.28 -37.67 32.61
N GLY A 186 19.56 -38.05 32.53
CA GLY A 186 20.02 -39.44 32.63
C GLY A 186 19.55 -40.40 31.52
N THR A 187 18.84 -39.90 30.50
CA THR A 187 18.13 -40.69 29.50
C THR A 187 18.88 -40.85 28.17
N THR A 188 20.10 -40.33 28.04
CA THR A 188 20.82 -40.31 26.76
C THR A 188 21.87 -41.40 26.61
N LYS A 189 22.08 -41.83 25.35
CA LYS A 189 23.13 -42.80 25.00
C LYS A 189 24.50 -42.18 25.33
N PRO A 190 25.36 -42.86 26.12
CA PRO A 190 26.67 -42.31 26.52
C PRO A 190 27.55 -41.87 25.34
N ASN A 191 27.44 -42.57 24.20
CA ASN A 191 28.15 -42.21 22.96
C ASN A 191 27.76 -40.84 22.38
N MET A 192 26.52 -40.39 22.55
CA MET A 192 26.14 -39.04 22.09
C MET A 192 26.68 -37.98 23.04
N LEU A 193 26.54 -38.22 24.35
CA LEU A 193 26.99 -37.31 25.39
C LEU A 193 28.50 -37.01 25.30
N THR A 194 29.33 -38.04 25.07
CA THR A 194 30.76 -37.88 24.83
C THR A 194 31.05 -36.90 23.68
N LYS A 195 30.37 -37.07 22.54
CA LYS A 195 30.60 -36.23 21.35
C LYS A 195 30.12 -34.80 21.55
N LEU A 196 29.03 -34.61 22.28
CA LEU A 196 28.46 -33.31 22.62
C LEU A 196 29.36 -32.53 23.58
N ALA A 197 29.88 -33.20 24.63
CA ALA A 197 30.82 -32.60 25.58
C ALA A 197 32.17 -32.25 24.91
N LYS A 198 32.66 -33.11 24.01
CA LYS A 198 33.86 -32.80 23.23
C LYS A 198 33.66 -31.59 22.34
N SER A 199 32.50 -31.47 21.71
CA SER A 199 32.13 -30.30 20.91
C SER A 199 32.12 -29.02 21.75
N ALA A 200 31.53 -29.05 22.96
CA ALA A 200 31.54 -27.92 23.90
C ALA A 200 32.96 -27.42 24.20
N SER A 201 33.90 -28.34 24.45
CA SER A 201 35.31 -27.98 24.67
C SER A 201 35.94 -27.30 23.45
N LEU A 202 35.70 -27.81 22.24
CA LEU A 202 36.22 -27.19 21.02
C LEU A 202 35.62 -25.81 20.78
N MET A 203 34.33 -25.63 21.03
CA MET A 203 33.66 -24.32 20.92
C MET A 203 34.24 -23.32 21.93
N TYR A 204 34.46 -23.73 23.18
CA TYR A 204 35.14 -22.89 24.17
C TYR A 204 36.58 -22.55 23.77
N LYS A 205 37.31 -23.49 23.15
CA LYS A 205 38.66 -23.20 22.63
C LYS A 205 38.63 -22.07 21.60
N THR A 206 37.71 -22.14 20.63
CA THR A 206 37.51 -21.09 19.64
C THR A 206 37.12 -19.76 20.29
N ALA A 207 36.25 -19.81 21.31
CA ALA A 207 35.86 -18.61 22.07
C ALA A 207 37.06 -17.99 22.81
N VAL A 208 37.92 -18.79 23.44
CA VAL A 208 39.12 -18.32 24.15
C VAL A 208 40.09 -17.61 23.21
N GLU A 209 40.33 -18.16 22.01
CA GLU A 209 41.19 -17.53 20.98
C GLU A 209 40.62 -16.17 20.54
N GLY A 210 39.30 -16.11 20.30
CA GLY A 210 38.61 -14.88 19.94
C GLY A 210 38.61 -13.83 21.06
N LEU A 211 38.27 -14.23 22.29
CA LEU A 211 38.24 -13.33 23.45
C LEU A 211 39.64 -12.81 23.80
N SER A 212 40.68 -13.65 23.72
CA SER A 212 42.07 -13.23 23.93
C SER A 212 42.48 -12.15 22.93
N THR A 213 42.06 -12.32 21.67
CA THR A 213 42.29 -11.33 20.61
C THR A 213 41.55 -10.02 20.91
N ALA A 214 40.29 -10.07 21.36
CA ALA A 214 39.53 -8.87 21.74
C ALA A 214 40.19 -8.13 22.92
N VAL A 215 40.57 -8.86 23.98
CA VAL A 215 41.22 -8.30 25.18
C VAL A 215 42.57 -7.67 24.85
N SER A 216 43.37 -8.30 23.98
CA SER A 216 44.63 -7.71 23.51
C SER A 216 44.46 -6.40 22.72
N LYS A 217 43.31 -6.24 22.05
CA LYS A 217 42.91 -4.99 21.37
C LYS A 217 42.26 -3.98 22.32
N GLY A 218 42.19 -4.26 23.62
CA GLY A 218 41.72 -3.34 24.66
C GLY A 218 40.22 -3.42 24.95
N TRP A 219 39.52 -4.47 24.51
CA TRP A 219 38.09 -4.65 24.77
C TRP A 219 37.78 -6.00 25.44
N GLY A 220 36.99 -6.00 26.51
CA GLY A 220 36.63 -7.21 27.26
C GLY A 220 37.45 -7.42 28.54
N GLU A 221 36.98 -8.35 29.37
CA GLU A 221 37.61 -8.67 30.66
C GLU A 221 38.51 -9.90 30.54
N ARG A 222 39.69 -9.84 31.19
CA ARG A 222 40.61 -11.00 31.27
C ARG A 222 39.97 -12.20 31.98
N GLU A 223 39.03 -11.92 32.87
CA GLU A 223 38.30 -12.92 33.66
C GLU A 223 37.46 -13.84 32.79
N TRP A 224 36.88 -13.32 31.70
CA TRP A 224 36.09 -14.13 30.76
C TRP A 224 36.98 -15.13 30.00
N VAL A 225 38.19 -14.71 29.62
CA VAL A 225 39.18 -15.58 28.97
C VAL A 225 39.59 -16.70 29.93
N SER A 226 39.88 -16.35 31.19
CA SER A 226 40.20 -17.32 32.24
C SER A 226 39.06 -18.31 32.46
N LEU A 227 37.82 -17.84 32.65
CA LEU A 227 36.67 -18.71 32.88
C LEU A 227 36.43 -19.65 31.68
N ALA A 228 36.41 -19.11 30.46
CA ALA A 228 36.20 -19.91 29.25
C ALA A 228 37.32 -20.96 29.05
N SER A 229 38.57 -20.63 29.42
CA SER A 229 39.69 -21.59 29.37
C SER A 229 39.50 -22.75 30.35
N VAL A 230 39.00 -22.47 31.55
CA VAL A 230 38.73 -23.52 32.55
C VAL A 230 37.52 -24.36 32.15
N GLN A 231 36.47 -23.75 31.60
CA GLN A 231 35.33 -24.46 31.01
C GLN A 231 35.76 -25.35 29.84
N GLN A 232 36.70 -24.89 29.00
CA GLN A 232 37.27 -25.70 27.92
C GLN A 232 37.90 -26.99 28.44
N TYR A 233 38.76 -26.91 29.46
CA TYR A 233 39.40 -28.08 30.06
C TYR A 233 38.41 -28.96 30.83
N TYR A 234 37.45 -28.35 31.53
CA TYR A 234 36.41 -29.07 32.27
C TYR A 234 35.53 -29.90 31.32
N MET A 235 35.03 -29.31 30.24
CA MET A 235 34.22 -30.02 29.24
C MET A 235 35.00 -31.13 28.52
N ASP A 236 36.31 -30.94 28.29
CA ASP A 236 37.18 -31.99 27.75
C ASP A 236 37.34 -33.15 28.74
N SER A 237 37.47 -32.84 30.03
CA SER A 237 37.53 -33.84 31.10
C SER A 237 36.22 -34.63 31.19
N VAL A 238 35.07 -33.96 31.15
CA VAL A 238 33.73 -34.59 31.13
C VAL A 238 33.56 -35.49 29.91
N ALA A 239 34.01 -35.06 28.72
CA ALA A 239 33.96 -35.88 27.52
C ALA A 239 34.78 -37.19 27.69
N ASN A 240 36.01 -37.09 28.17
CA ASN A 240 36.85 -38.26 28.41
C ASN A 240 36.28 -39.19 29.49
N HIS A 241 35.67 -38.64 30.55
CA HIS A 241 34.96 -39.41 31.57
C HIS A 241 33.80 -40.22 30.96
N GLN A 242 32.91 -39.58 30.21
CA GLN A 242 31.78 -40.27 29.58
C GLN A 242 32.23 -41.32 28.55
N GLN A 243 33.35 -41.06 27.85
CA GLN A 243 33.96 -42.05 26.98
C GLN A 243 34.48 -43.27 27.74
N ALA A 244 35.09 -43.07 28.90
CA ALA A 244 35.55 -44.18 29.74
C ALA A 244 34.38 -45.06 30.19
N LEU A 245 33.28 -44.46 30.65
CA LEU A 245 32.06 -45.20 31.01
C LEU A 245 31.51 -45.99 29.81
N LEU A 246 31.53 -45.40 28.61
CA LEU A 246 31.12 -46.09 27.39
C LEU A 246 32.01 -47.31 27.08
N GLN A 247 33.34 -47.19 27.19
CA GLN A 247 34.25 -48.31 26.91
C GLN A 247 34.16 -49.40 27.99
N SER A 248 33.95 -49.00 29.25
CA SER A 248 33.70 -49.93 30.35
C SER A 248 32.43 -50.75 30.12
N SER A 249 31.34 -50.12 29.66
CA SER A 249 30.11 -50.84 29.30
C SER A 249 30.28 -51.82 28.12
N LYS A 250 31.31 -51.63 27.29
CA LYS A 250 31.67 -52.53 26.18
C LYS A 250 32.67 -53.62 26.60
N GLY A 251 33.03 -53.69 27.88
CA GLY A 251 33.99 -54.66 28.41
C GLY A 251 35.45 -54.41 28.04
N LYS A 252 35.80 -53.21 27.55
CA LYS A 252 37.18 -52.83 27.20
C LYS A 252 37.79 -51.97 28.31
N GLN A 253 38.24 -52.60 29.39
CA GLN A 253 38.63 -51.89 30.61
C GLN A 253 39.97 -51.16 30.47
N GLY A 254 40.94 -51.75 29.74
CA GLY A 254 42.23 -51.09 29.47
C GLY A 254 42.09 -49.76 28.71
N LEU A 255 41.15 -49.67 27.77
CA LEU A 255 40.81 -48.43 27.06
C LEU A 255 40.08 -47.44 27.97
N ALA A 256 39.18 -47.91 28.82
CA ALA A 256 38.45 -47.04 29.76
C ALA A 256 39.40 -46.36 30.77
N ILE A 257 40.39 -47.09 31.29
CA ILE A 257 41.44 -46.55 32.16
C ILE A 257 42.27 -45.48 31.45
N ALA A 258 42.64 -45.70 30.18
CA ALA A 258 43.37 -44.70 29.39
C ALA A 258 42.58 -43.39 29.22
N TYR A 259 41.26 -43.46 28.95
CA TYR A 259 40.40 -42.28 28.90
C TYR A 259 40.24 -41.59 30.27
N LEU A 260 40.14 -42.34 31.37
CA LEU A 260 40.09 -41.76 32.72
C LEU A 260 41.39 -41.03 33.09
N ARG A 261 42.55 -41.60 32.78
CA ARG A 261 43.85 -40.93 32.98
C ARG A 261 43.94 -39.63 32.18
N SER A 262 43.43 -39.63 30.94
CA SER A 262 43.29 -38.41 30.13
C SER A 262 42.36 -37.39 30.80
N ALA A 263 41.18 -37.82 31.29
CA ALA A 263 40.22 -36.96 31.98
C ALA A 263 40.81 -36.28 33.22
N ILE A 264 41.57 -37.02 34.04
CA ILE A 264 42.25 -36.51 35.23
C ILE A 264 43.29 -35.46 34.85
N SER A 265 44.13 -35.74 33.84
CA SER A 265 45.13 -34.79 33.35
C SER A 265 44.50 -33.47 32.89
N LYS A 266 43.35 -33.51 32.23
CA LYS A 266 42.59 -32.30 31.83
C LYS A 266 41.96 -31.59 33.02
N SER A 267 41.45 -32.34 33.99
CA SER A 267 40.92 -31.78 35.24
C SER A 267 42.01 -31.07 36.05
N ASP A 268 43.22 -31.62 36.11
CA ASP A 268 44.38 -30.99 36.75
C ASP A 268 44.78 -29.69 36.06
N ALA A 269 44.74 -29.65 34.72
CA ALA A 269 44.98 -28.42 33.97
C ALA A 269 43.92 -27.35 34.26
N ALA A 270 42.66 -27.75 34.41
CA ALA A 270 41.57 -26.85 34.81
C ALA A 270 41.82 -26.26 36.22
N MET A 271 42.18 -27.09 37.21
CA MET A 271 42.42 -26.64 38.59
C MET A 271 43.67 -25.75 38.74
N LYS A 272 44.69 -25.95 37.89
CA LYS A 272 45.91 -25.12 37.89
C LYS A 272 45.71 -23.76 37.20
N SER A 273 44.66 -23.61 36.41
CA SER A 273 44.35 -22.37 35.70
C SER A 273 43.83 -21.32 36.69
N TYR A 274 44.22 -20.06 36.50
CA TYR A 274 43.81 -18.97 37.40
C TYR A 274 42.30 -18.68 37.26
N LEU A 275 41.59 -18.72 38.39
CA LEU A 275 40.20 -18.30 38.50
C LEU A 275 40.06 -17.22 39.59
N PRO A 276 39.35 -16.11 39.32
CA PRO A 276 39.00 -15.13 40.34
C PRO A 276 38.20 -15.74 41.50
N SER A 277 38.34 -15.16 42.70
CA SER A 277 37.64 -15.61 43.93
C SER A 277 36.12 -15.58 43.82
N THR A 278 35.56 -14.78 42.89
CA THR A 278 34.13 -14.72 42.58
C THR A 278 33.56 -16.07 42.12
N TYR A 279 34.40 -16.97 41.59
CA TYR A 279 33.99 -18.28 41.08
C TYR A 279 34.34 -19.45 42.02
N SER A 280 34.41 -19.21 43.33
CA SER A 280 34.75 -20.23 44.34
C SER A 280 33.87 -21.48 44.27
N ALA A 281 32.56 -21.32 44.04
CA ALA A 281 31.62 -22.43 43.87
C ALA A 281 31.99 -23.34 42.68
N PHE A 282 32.55 -22.78 41.60
CA PHE A 282 32.99 -23.58 40.47
C PHE A 282 34.27 -24.37 40.78
N MET A 283 35.19 -23.79 41.56
CA MET A 283 36.37 -24.51 42.03
C MET A 283 36.01 -25.72 42.90
N GLU A 284 34.95 -25.62 43.72
CA GLU A 284 34.41 -26.76 44.46
C GLU A 284 33.87 -27.85 43.53
N ILE A 285 33.13 -27.48 42.48
CA ILE A 285 32.63 -28.42 41.45
C ILE A 285 33.79 -29.13 40.74
N LEU A 286 34.85 -28.40 40.36
CA LEU A 286 36.04 -28.96 39.71
C LEU A 286 36.76 -29.94 40.64
N THR A 287 36.91 -29.58 41.92
CA THR A 287 37.55 -30.43 42.93
C THR A 287 36.74 -31.70 43.19
N ALA A 288 35.41 -31.58 43.28
CA ALA A 288 34.52 -32.73 43.42
C ALA A 288 34.59 -33.66 42.20
N HIS A 289 34.56 -33.10 40.99
CA HIS A 289 34.70 -33.87 39.75
C HIS A 289 36.07 -34.58 39.67
N HIS A 290 37.15 -33.89 40.02
CA HIS A 290 38.50 -34.47 40.07
C HIS A 290 38.60 -35.62 41.07
N THR A 291 38.01 -35.47 42.26
CA THR A 291 37.96 -36.51 43.30
C THR A 291 37.17 -37.73 42.83
N GLN A 292 36.03 -37.51 42.16
CA GLN A 292 35.22 -38.57 41.55
C GLN A 292 36.02 -39.36 40.51
N LEU A 293 36.73 -38.66 39.60
CA LEU A 293 37.55 -39.30 38.57
C LEU A 293 38.68 -40.14 39.19
N THR A 294 39.37 -39.60 40.19
CA THR A 294 40.48 -40.29 40.87
C THR A 294 39.98 -41.54 41.60
N THR A 295 38.84 -41.44 42.30
CA THR A 295 38.21 -42.59 42.96
C THR A 295 37.82 -43.66 41.94
N SER A 296 37.19 -43.26 40.83
CA SER A 296 36.83 -44.18 39.75
C SER A 296 38.04 -44.84 39.10
N LEU A 297 39.13 -44.10 38.90
CA LEU A 297 40.38 -44.64 38.35
C LEU A 297 40.95 -45.73 39.27
N THR A 298 41.08 -45.44 40.58
CA THR A 298 41.63 -46.43 41.53
C THR A 298 40.80 -47.71 41.59
N SER A 299 39.46 -47.61 41.50
CA SER A 299 38.58 -48.79 41.43
C SER A 299 38.80 -49.57 40.13
N MET A 300 38.84 -48.90 38.98
CA MET A 300 38.97 -49.57 37.69
C MET A 300 40.37 -50.16 37.47
N GLU A 301 41.43 -49.52 37.97
CA GLU A 301 42.79 -50.06 37.96
C GLU A 301 42.87 -51.31 38.83
N LYS A 302 42.28 -51.27 40.04
CA LYS A 302 42.17 -52.45 40.91
C LYS A 302 41.45 -53.59 40.21
N ASP A 303 40.27 -53.35 39.63
CA ASP A 303 39.51 -54.39 38.95
C ASP A 303 40.25 -54.92 37.71
N ASN A 304 40.98 -54.08 36.99
CA ASN A 304 41.79 -54.51 35.86
C ASN A 304 42.98 -55.38 36.31
N ASP A 305 43.65 -55.02 37.40
CA ASP A 305 44.81 -55.76 37.90
C ASP A 305 44.43 -57.12 38.53
N PHE A 306 43.23 -57.24 39.09
CA PHE A 306 42.77 -58.48 39.75
C PHE A 306 41.85 -59.35 38.90
N ILE A 307 41.09 -58.77 37.95
CA ILE A 307 40.04 -59.49 37.21
C ILE A 307 40.35 -59.54 35.71
N TYR A 308 40.48 -58.38 35.05
CA TYR A 308 40.43 -58.31 33.58
C TYR A 308 41.77 -58.49 32.88
N HIS A 309 42.87 -57.99 33.47
CA HIS A 309 44.22 -57.99 32.92
C HIS A 309 44.32 -57.41 31.49
N ASP A 310 43.46 -56.44 31.15
CA ASP A 310 43.52 -55.79 29.83
C ASP A 310 44.76 -54.90 29.73
N THR A 311 45.40 -54.90 28.56
CA THR A 311 46.52 -54.00 28.26
C THR A 311 46.04 -52.56 28.19
N ILE A 312 46.70 -51.66 28.93
CA ILE A 312 46.39 -50.22 28.91
C ILE A 312 47.14 -49.57 27.73
N PRO A 313 46.42 -49.01 26.73
CA PRO A 313 47.06 -48.31 25.62
C PRO A 313 47.74 -47.02 26.09
N ALA A 314 48.85 -46.65 25.43
CA ALA A 314 49.53 -45.38 25.70
C ALA A 314 48.63 -44.19 25.29
N ALA A 315 48.79 -43.04 25.96
CA ALA A 315 47.97 -41.84 25.72
C ALA A 315 47.94 -41.38 24.24
N ASN A 316 48.99 -41.69 23.46
CA ASN A 316 49.14 -41.29 22.06
C ASN A 316 48.42 -42.25 21.07
N SER A 317 47.96 -43.42 21.51
CA SER A 317 47.22 -44.38 20.67
C SER A 317 45.70 -44.34 20.90
N VAL A 318 45.23 -43.41 21.73
CA VAL A 318 43.81 -43.19 22.01
C VAL A 318 43.16 -42.47 20.81
N ILE A 319 42.12 -43.06 20.23
CA ILE A 319 41.37 -42.47 19.12
C ILE A 319 40.69 -41.19 19.61
N GLU A 320 40.90 -40.07 18.90
CA GLU A 320 40.23 -38.82 19.22
C GLU A 320 38.70 -38.94 19.11
N ILE A 321 38.00 -38.34 20.06
CA ILE A 321 36.54 -38.32 20.10
C ILE A 321 36.04 -37.40 18.99
N GLY A 322 35.23 -37.93 18.06
CA GLY A 322 34.59 -37.10 17.03
C GLY A 322 33.55 -36.14 17.64
N PRO A 323 33.61 -34.82 17.36
CA PRO A 323 32.67 -33.85 17.90
C PRO A 323 31.28 -33.98 17.26
N LEU A 324 30.23 -33.63 18.02
CA LEU A 324 28.87 -33.46 17.53
C LEU A 324 28.31 -32.13 18.02
N GLU A 325 27.96 -31.24 17.11
CA GLU A 325 27.35 -29.94 17.43
C GLU A 325 25.83 -30.09 17.52
N ALA A 326 25.25 -29.71 18.66
CA ALA A 326 23.80 -29.59 18.84
C ALA A 326 23.38 -28.11 18.79
N ALA A 327 24.15 -27.23 19.41
CA ALA A 327 23.93 -25.81 19.40
C ALA A 327 24.34 -25.20 18.05
N LYS A 328 23.38 -24.56 17.38
CA LYS A 328 23.61 -23.70 16.21
C LYS A 328 23.09 -22.30 16.49
N PRO A 329 23.68 -21.25 15.88
CA PRO A 329 23.16 -19.90 16.00
C PRO A 329 21.76 -19.85 15.38
N THR A 330 20.79 -19.32 16.12
CA THR A 330 19.42 -19.13 15.62
C THR A 330 19.44 -18.02 14.57
N GLN A 331 18.88 -18.26 13.38
CA GLN A 331 18.78 -17.20 12.37
C GLN A 331 17.84 -16.09 12.84
N MET A 332 18.08 -14.86 12.38
CA MET A 332 17.23 -13.73 12.77
C MET A 332 15.76 -13.95 12.40
N SER A 333 15.43 -14.65 11.30
CA SER A 333 14.05 -15.01 10.94
C SER A 333 13.37 -15.91 11.97
N ASP A 334 14.14 -16.81 12.59
CA ASP A 334 13.64 -17.90 13.41
C ASP A 334 13.52 -17.51 14.89
N LEU A 335 14.20 -16.44 15.30
CA LEU A 335 14.07 -15.83 16.64
C LEU A 335 12.64 -15.38 16.95
N TYR A 336 11.86 -15.07 15.91
CA TYR A 336 10.52 -14.52 16.00
C TYR A 336 9.41 -15.57 15.86
N VAL A 337 9.73 -16.87 15.71
CA VAL A 337 8.72 -17.90 15.41
C VAL A 337 7.87 -18.31 16.63
N ASP A 338 8.41 -18.18 17.85
CA ASP A 338 7.72 -18.58 19.08
C ASP A 338 6.74 -17.50 19.62
N GLN A 339 6.72 -16.27 19.06
CA GLN A 339 5.84 -15.17 19.49
C GLN A 339 5.28 -14.45 18.25
N ASP A 340 3.95 -14.32 18.14
CA ASP A 340 3.28 -13.60 17.05
C ASP A 340 3.99 -12.26 16.76
N ILE A 341 4.76 -12.22 15.67
CA ILE A 341 5.67 -11.12 15.30
C ILE A 341 4.95 -9.77 15.30
N THR A 342 3.69 -9.80 14.86
CA THR A 342 2.79 -8.64 14.81
C THR A 342 2.33 -8.17 16.18
N GLN A 343 2.24 -9.05 17.18
CA GLN A 343 1.88 -8.66 18.55
C GLN A 343 3.08 -8.05 19.30
N LEU A 344 4.29 -8.55 19.07
CA LEU A 344 5.49 -8.07 19.76
C LEU A 344 5.97 -6.71 19.22
N ILE A 345 6.08 -6.58 17.89
CA ILE A 345 6.50 -5.32 17.24
C ILE A 345 5.36 -4.29 17.24
N GLY A 346 4.11 -4.79 17.16
CA GLY A 346 2.93 -3.97 16.99
C GLY A 346 2.72 -3.52 15.54
N ARG A 347 1.65 -2.75 15.33
CA ARG A 347 1.34 -2.12 14.04
C ARG A 347 2.41 -1.07 13.69
N ASP A 348 2.69 -0.91 12.40
CA ASP A 348 3.61 0.12 11.92
C ASP A 348 3.10 1.52 12.31
N ILE A 349 3.95 2.29 12.99
CA ILE A 349 3.63 3.64 13.45
C ILE A 349 3.43 4.59 12.26
N PHE A 350 4.19 4.39 11.18
CA PHE A 350 4.21 5.26 10.02
C PHE A 350 3.53 4.63 8.81
N GLU A 351 2.51 3.78 9.03
CA GLU A 351 1.81 3.06 7.95
C GLU A 351 1.33 3.97 6.82
N LYS A 352 0.82 5.15 7.17
CA LYS A 352 0.30 6.16 6.23
C LYS A 352 1.39 6.88 5.44
N LEU A 353 2.64 6.85 5.91
CA LEU A 353 3.73 7.57 5.28
C LEU A 353 4.30 6.75 4.12
N ILE A 354 4.00 7.14 2.88
CA ILE A 354 4.50 6.48 1.68
C ILE A 354 5.83 7.15 1.27
N PRO A 355 6.97 6.44 1.27
CA PRO A 355 8.25 7.01 0.82
C PRO A 355 8.17 7.67 -0.56
N VAL A 356 8.85 8.80 -0.75
CA VAL A 356 8.88 9.55 -2.02
C VAL A 356 9.28 8.66 -3.21
N SER A 357 10.27 7.78 -3.05
CA SER A 357 10.68 6.83 -4.09
C SER A 357 9.54 5.90 -4.52
N VAL A 358 8.68 5.47 -3.57
CA VAL A 358 7.52 4.64 -3.85
C VAL A 358 6.38 5.46 -4.44
N ALA A 359 6.22 6.73 -4.05
CA ALA A 359 5.25 7.63 -4.66
C ALA A 359 5.57 7.86 -6.15
N GLU A 360 6.84 8.09 -6.49
CA GLU A 360 7.32 8.19 -7.87
C GLU A 360 7.03 6.90 -8.65
N GLN A 361 7.39 5.74 -8.09
CA GLN A 361 7.14 4.44 -8.72
C GLN A 361 5.65 4.11 -8.86
N SER A 362 4.84 4.46 -7.87
CA SER A 362 3.37 4.31 -7.91
C SER A 362 2.77 5.22 -8.98
N SER A 363 3.31 6.43 -9.16
CA SER A 363 2.94 7.33 -10.26
C SER A 363 3.31 6.74 -11.62
N MET A 364 4.52 6.19 -11.77
CA MET A 364 4.96 5.50 -12.99
C MET A 364 4.09 4.29 -13.31
N TYR A 365 3.75 3.47 -12.30
CA TYR A 365 2.86 2.34 -12.47
C TYR A 365 1.43 2.78 -12.83
N SER A 366 0.93 3.85 -12.22
CA SER A 366 -0.36 4.45 -12.57
C SER A 366 -0.37 4.97 -14.01
N GLU A 367 0.75 5.47 -14.51
CA GLU A 367 0.92 5.83 -15.92
C GLU A 367 0.86 4.60 -16.83
N GLU A 368 1.55 3.51 -16.50
CA GLU A 368 1.49 2.24 -17.25
C GLU A 368 0.07 1.64 -17.25
N LYS A 369 -0.63 1.66 -16.11
CA LYS A 369 -2.05 1.29 -16.02
C LYS A 369 -2.92 2.18 -16.91
N ALA A 370 -2.67 3.49 -16.91
CA ALA A 370 -3.39 4.43 -17.77
C ALA A 370 -3.08 4.19 -19.26
N LYS A 371 -1.84 3.82 -19.63
CA LYS A 371 -1.49 3.42 -21.00
C LYS A 371 -2.28 2.20 -21.45
N VAL A 372 -2.38 1.17 -20.60
CA VAL A 372 -3.20 -0.02 -20.87
C VAL A 372 -4.68 0.35 -21.05
N LEU A 373 -5.23 1.16 -20.13
CA LEU A 373 -6.63 1.56 -20.20
C LEU A 373 -6.93 2.41 -21.46
N ARG A 374 -6.03 3.32 -21.84
CA ARG A 374 -6.15 4.12 -23.08
C ARG A 374 -6.09 3.23 -24.31
N ALA A 375 -5.12 2.32 -24.39
CA ALA A 375 -4.96 1.43 -25.54
C ALA A 375 -6.16 0.48 -25.72
N GLU A 376 -6.71 -0.06 -24.64
CA GLU A 376 -7.93 -0.88 -24.73
C GLU A 376 -9.18 -0.04 -25.01
N GLY A 377 -9.26 1.19 -24.47
CA GLY A 377 -10.34 2.12 -24.79
C GLY A 377 -10.37 2.49 -26.27
N GLU A 378 -9.22 2.82 -26.84
CA GLU A 378 -9.09 3.11 -28.28
C GLU A 378 -9.53 1.92 -29.14
N LYS A 379 -9.16 0.68 -28.79
CA LYS A 379 -9.64 -0.53 -29.50
C LYS A 379 -11.15 -0.69 -29.43
N VAL A 380 -11.76 -0.38 -28.27
CA VAL A 380 -13.21 -0.44 -28.10
C VAL A 380 -13.89 0.61 -28.96
N ASP A 381 -13.41 1.85 -28.93
CA ASP A 381 -13.95 2.98 -29.67
C ASP A 381 -13.83 2.77 -31.19
N VAL A 382 -12.66 2.37 -31.70
CA VAL A 382 -12.44 2.05 -33.12
C VAL A 382 -13.43 0.99 -33.58
N ALA A 383 -13.59 -0.11 -32.83
CA ALA A 383 -14.52 -1.15 -33.23
C ALA A 383 -16.00 -0.72 -33.04
N GLU A 384 -16.33 0.25 -32.18
CA GLU A 384 -17.67 0.86 -32.15
C GLU A 384 -17.95 1.73 -33.37
N GLU A 385 -16.96 2.51 -33.80
CA GLU A 385 -17.02 3.37 -34.98
C GLU A 385 -17.12 2.55 -36.27
N GLU A 386 -16.34 1.47 -36.39
CA GLU A 386 -16.44 0.52 -37.50
C GLU A 386 -17.84 -0.11 -37.59
N LEU A 387 -18.41 -0.50 -36.44
CA LEU A 387 -19.77 -1.06 -36.38
C LEU A 387 -20.82 -0.02 -36.79
N ALA A 388 -20.71 1.22 -36.30
CA ALA A 388 -21.63 2.30 -36.65
C ALA A 388 -21.57 2.63 -38.14
N THR A 389 -20.37 2.81 -38.69
CA THR A 389 -20.12 3.09 -40.11
C THR A 389 -20.64 1.95 -41.00
N ALA A 390 -20.41 0.69 -40.60
CA ALA A 390 -20.92 -0.46 -41.34
C ALA A 390 -22.45 -0.53 -41.32
N LEU A 391 -23.11 -0.23 -40.18
CA LEU A 391 -24.56 -0.20 -40.08
C LEU A 391 -25.18 0.95 -40.89
N GLU A 392 -24.55 2.12 -40.87
CA GLU A 392 -24.96 3.28 -41.67
C GLU A 392 -24.84 3.00 -43.17
N TYR A 393 -23.69 2.47 -43.61
CA TYR A 393 -23.48 2.06 -45.01
C TYR A 393 -24.54 1.06 -45.48
N LEU A 394 -24.96 0.13 -44.61
CA LEU A 394 -25.99 -0.86 -44.93
C LEU A 394 -27.43 -0.34 -44.77
N GLY A 395 -27.62 0.85 -44.18
CA GLY A 395 -28.93 1.42 -43.84
C GLY A 395 -29.72 0.59 -42.82
N LEU A 396 -29.04 -0.26 -42.05
CA LEU A 396 -29.63 -1.13 -41.03
C LEU A 396 -29.63 -0.38 -39.69
N PRO A 397 -30.70 -0.46 -38.87
CA PRO A 397 -31.86 -1.37 -38.96
C PRO A 397 -33.07 -0.79 -39.72
N ALA A 398 -33.00 0.45 -40.21
CA ALA A 398 -34.14 1.15 -40.83
C ALA A 398 -34.67 0.43 -42.09
N ALA A 399 -33.76 -0.01 -42.96
CA ALA A 399 -34.10 -0.73 -44.19
C ALA A 399 -34.76 -2.11 -43.92
N LEU A 400 -34.46 -2.75 -42.79
CA LEU A 400 -35.10 -4.01 -42.42
C LEU A 400 -36.52 -3.79 -41.89
N LYS A 401 -36.75 -2.68 -41.18
CA LYS A 401 -38.08 -2.27 -40.69
C LYS A 401 -39.01 -1.86 -41.84
N SER A 402 -38.49 -1.18 -42.87
CA SER A 402 -39.28 -0.81 -44.06
C SER A 402 -39.67 -2.03 -44.90
N ILE A 403 -38.76 -3.01 -45.07
CA ILE A 403 -39.06 -4.29 -45.73
C ILE A 403 -40.10 -5.10 -44.94
N ARG A 404 -40.09 -5.05 -43.60
CA ARG A 404 -41.11 -5.70 -42.75
C ARG A 404 -42.49 -5.03 -42.85
N LYS A 405 -42.54 -3.69 -42.93
CA LYS A 405 -43.79 -2.93 -43.14
C LYS A 405 -44.44 -3.24 -44.49
N LEU A 406 -43.67 -3.67 -45.48
CA LEU A 406 -44.16 -4.14 -46.78
C LEU A 406 -44.85 -5.51 -46.73
N THR A 407 -44.54 -6.35 -45.73
CA THR A 407 -45.13 -7.69 -45.57
C THR A 407 -46.44 -7.67 -44.78
N HIS A 408 -46.69 -6.60 -44.01
CA HIS A 408 -47.92 -6.38 -43.28
C HIS A 408 -48.58 -5.07 -43.74
N SER A 409 -49.56 -5.17 -44.64
CA SER A 409 -50.41 -4.04 -45.02
C SER A 409 -51.22 -3.58 -43.80
N PHE A 410 -50.79 -2.49 -43.18
CA PHE A 410 -51.66 -1.64 -42.38
C PHE A 410 -51.32 -0.19 -42.72
N ALA A 411 -52.26 0.46 -43.39
CA ALA A 411 -52.32 1.91 -43.47
C ALA A 411 -52.45 2.43 -42.04
N ASP A 412 -51.37 2.99 -41.50
CA ASP A 412 -51.43 3.68 -40.22
C ASP A 412 -51.43 5.18 -40.48
N ASP A 413 -52.64 5.75 -40.38
CA ASP A 413 -52.93 7.19 -40.29
C ASP A 413 -52.59 7.74 -38.88
N ARG A 414 -51.72 7.04 -38.13
CA ARG A 414 -51.27 7.45 -36.80
C ARG A 414 -49.96 8.23 -36.87
N VAL A 415 -49.87 9.26 -36.03
CA VAL A 415 -48.61 9.95 -35.71
C VAL A 415 -47.57 8.90 -35.31
N ASP A 416 -46.34 9.02 -35.84
CA ASP A 416 -45.26 8.08 -35.54
C ASP A 416 -45.06 7.98 -34.02
N GLU A 417 -44.97 6.75 -33.50
CA GLU A 417 -44.85 6.41 -32.08
C GLU A 417 -43.70 7.18 -31.41
N LYS A 418 -42.63 7.49 -32.14
CA LYS A 418 -41.50 8.28 -31.63
C LYS A 418 -41.86 9.74 -31.38
N VAL A 419 -42.62 10.36 -32.29
CA VAL A 419 -43.08 11.75 -32.16
C VAL A 419 -44.12 11.85 -31.04
N ALA A 420 -44.94 10.82 -30.85
CA ALA A 420 -45.85 10.73 -29.72
C ALA A 420 -45.11 10.64 -28.36
N GLN A 421 -44.01 9.88 -28.29
CA GLN A 421 -43.15 9.82 -27.10
C GLN A 421 -42.43 11.15 -26.82
N TRP A 422 -41.95 11.84 -27.84
CA TRP A 422 -41.36 13.18 -27.70
C TRP A 422 -42.38 14.19 -27.20
N ALA A 423 -43.58 14.22 -27.79
CA ALA A 423 -44.68 15.07 -27.35
C ALA A 423 -45.07 14.79 -25.89
N GLN A 424 -45.13 13.52 -25.48
CA GLN A 424 -45.41 13.15 -24.08
C GLN A 424 -44.32 13.64 -23.12
N LYS A 425 -43.04 13.52 -23.49
CA LYS A 425 -41.92 14.00 -22.65
C LYS A 425 -41.90 15.52 -22.51
N VAL A 426 -42.17 16.25 -23.59
CA VAL A 426 -42.28 17.71 -23.58
C VAL A 426 -43.49 18.15 -22.74
N GLN A 427 -44.61 17.44 -22.84
CA GLN A 427 -45.83 17.71 -22.06
C GLN A 427 -45.62 17.52 -20.56
N ILE A 428 -44.91 16.46 -20.14
CA ILE A 428 -44.61 16.19 -18.72
C ILE A 428 -43.64 17.24 -18.15
N SER A 429 -42.65 17.63 -18.93
CA SER A 429 -41.56 18.49 -18.46
C SER A 429 -41.91 19.99 -18.50
N GLY A 430 -42.96 20.36 -19.24
CA GLY A 430 -43.46 21.72 -19.35
C GLY A 430 -42.60 22.64 -20.22
N ALA A 431 -43.11 23.85 -20.46
CA ALA A 431 -42.41 24.88 -21.24
C ALA A 431 -41.18 25.42 -20.48
N VAL A 432 -40.09 25.66 -21.21
CA VAL A 432 -38.83 26.15 -20.63
C VAL A 432 -38.95 27.65 -20.34
N SER A 433 -39.23 28.02 -19.09
CA SER A 433 -39.13 29.42 -18.63
C SER A 433 -37.73 29.73 -18.11
N PHE A 434 -37.15 30.87 -18.50
CA PHE A 434 -35.85 31.35 -17.99
C PHE A 434 -35.96 32.35 -16.83
N ALA A 435 -37.18 32.67 -16.40
CA ALA A 435 -37.44 33.69 -15.37
C ALA A 435 -36.74 33.41 -14.02
N ASP A 436 -36.65 32.13 -13.63
CA ASP A 436 -36.02 31.71 -12.36
C ASP A 436 -34.52 32.04 -12.35
N ILE A 437 -33.83 31.84 -13.48
CA ILE A 437 -32.41 32.12 -13.64
C ILE A 437 -32.17 33.63 -13.63
N GLU A 438 -33.04 34.41 -14.29
CA GLU A 438 -32.93 35.87 -14.26
C GLU A 438 -33.13 36.45 -12.85
N GLN A 439 -34.04 35.87 -12.06
CA GLN A 439 -34.23 36.27 -10.67
C GLN A 439 -32.96 35.99 -9.85
N LYS A 440 -32.40 34.78 -9.96
CA LYS A 440 -31.17 34.42 -9.25
C LYS A 440 -29.97 35.28 -9.65
N LYS A 441 -29.84 35.63 -10.93
CA LYS A 441 -28.82 36.59 -11.39
C LYS A 441 -28.97 37.94 -10.70
N ARG A 442 -30.20 38.49 -10.66
CA ARG A 442 -30.47 39.76 -9.97
C ARG A 442 -30.07 39.69 -8.51
N ASP A 443 -30.41 38.59 -7.83
CA ASP A 443 -30.06 38.40 -6.43
C ASP A 443 -28.53 38.36 -6.23
N ILE A 444 -27.78 37.64 -7.07
CA ILE A 444 -26.30 37.58 -7.00
C ILE A 444 -25.68 38.97 -7.25
N TYR A 445 -26.17 39.70 -8.26
CA TYR A 445 -25.69 41.06 -8.54
C TYR A 445 -25.91 42.00 -7.33
N GLN A 446 -27.06 41.89 -6.65
CA GLN A 446 -27.35 42.68 -5.46
C GLN A 446 -26.42 42.33 -4.28
N VAL A 447 -26.10 41.04 -4.08
CA VAL A 447 -25.16 40.62 -3.03
C VAL A 447 -23.76 41.17 -3.31
N VAL A 448 -23.28 41.05 -4.54
CA VAL A 448 -21.95 41.56 -4.95
C VAL A 448 -21.89 43.08 -4.79
N GLU A 449 -22.90 43.82 -5.24
CA GLU A 449 -22.97 45.28 -5.09
C GLU A 449 -22.99 45.70 -3.61
N ARG A 450 -23.67 44.95 -2.75
CA ARG A 450 -23.66 45.18 -1.30
C ARG A 450 -22.25 44.98 -0.71
N CYS A 451 -21.58 43.89 -1.06
CA CYS A 451 -20.21 43.60 -0.59
C CYS A 451 -19.22 44.70 -1.00
N GLU A 452 -19.27 45.15 -2.26
CA GLU A 452 -18.41 46.23 -2.73
C GLU A 452 -18.67 47.53 -1.98
N ARG A 453 -19.94 47.87 -1.75
CA ARG A 453 -20.33 49.06 -1.00
C ARG A 453 -19.85 49.02 0.45
N GLU A 454 -19.88 47.85 1.10
CA GLU A 454 -19.42 47.68 2.48
C GLU A 454 -17.89 47.81 2.59
N LEU A 455 -17.15 47.24 1.63
CA LEU A 455 -15.69 47.38 1.56
C LEU A 455 -15.28 48.84 1.29
N GLU A 456 -15.92 49.52 0.34
CA GLU A 456 -15.67 50.95 0.07
C GLU A 456 -16.02 51.84 1.26
N ALA A 457 -17.08 51.49 2.02
CA ALA A 457 -17.46 52.22 3.21
C ALA A 457 -16.44 52.06 4.34
N GLU A 458 -15.94 50.84 4.60
CA GLU A 458 -14.87 50.59 5.58
C GLU A 458 -13.58 51.33 5.21
N GLU A 459 -13.19 51.28 3.93
CA GLU A 459 -12.01 51.98 3.44
C GLU A 459 -12.11 53.49 3.67
N ARG A 460 -13.27 54.07 3.32
CA ARG A 460 -13.54 55.50 3.55
C ARG A 460 -13.56 55.85 5.05
N GLU A 461 -14.13 55.00 5.90
CA GLU A 461 -14.13 55.18 7.35
C GLU A 461 -12.69 55.16 7.90
N SER A 462 -11.89 54.17 7.52
CA SER A 462 -10.48 54.00 7.89
C SER A 462 -9.61 55.19 7.48
N GLU A 463 -9.74 55.67 6.24
CA GLU A 463 -9.02 56.84 5.73
C GLU A 463 -9.42 58.15 6.44
N SER A 464 -10.71 58.33 6.70
CA SER A 464 -11.24 59.49 7.44
C SER A 464 -10.68 59.53 8.87
N MET A 465 -10.60 58.39 9.55
CA MET A 465 -10.06 58.29 10.90
C MET A 465 -8.54 58.47 10.93
N ARG A 466 -7.83 57.93 9.93
CA ARG A 466 -6.40 58.17 9.73
C ARG A 466 -6.08 59.64 9.49
N SER A 467 -6.90 60.34 8.68
CA SER A 467 -6.74 61.79 8.44
C SER A 467 -6.95 62.62 9.71
N LYS A 468 -7.92 62.25 10.55
CA LYS A 468 -8.22 62.96 11.81
C LYS A 468 -7.21 62.71 12.93
N LEU A 469 -6.66 61.51 13.04
CA LEU A 469 -5.82 61.07 14.16
C LEU A 469 -4.33 60.97 13.81
N GLY A 470 -3.99 61.07 12.53
CA GLY A 470 -2.60 61.09 12.04
C GLY A 470 -1.77 59.93 12.60
N HIS A 471 -0.71 60.28 13.34
CA HIS A 471 0.22 59.32 13.95
C HIS A 471 -0.37 58.43 15.06
N PHE A 472 -1.54 58.76 15.61
CA PHE A 472 -2.18 57.96 16.66
C PHE A 472 -3.03 56.80 16.10
N TRP A 473 -3.23 56.74 14.79
CA TRP A 473 -3.98 55.67 14.14
C TRP A 473 -3.04 54.55 13.71
N THR A 474 -2.90 53.53 14.55
CA THR A 474 -1.98 52.39 14.33
C THR A 474 -2.55 51.30 13.42
N GLN A 475 -3.78 51.47 12.93
CA GLN A 475 -4.44 50.47 12.09
C GLN A 475 -3.84 50.44 10.67
N SER A 476 -3.56 49.24 10.16
CA SER A 476 -3.02 49.00 8.82
C SER A 476 -3.98 49.48 7.71
N PRO A 477 -3.49 49.88 6.52
CA PRO A 477 -4.33 50.28 5.40
C PRO A 477 -5.26 49.15 4.94
N SER A 478 -6.54 49.47 4.70
CA SER A 478 -7.55 48.49 4.31
C SER A 478 -7.25 47.86 2.94
N VAL A 479 -6.70 48.63 2.00
CA VAL A 479 -6.37 48.22 0.62
C VAL A 479 -5.50 46.96 0.54
N SER A 480 -4.53 46.79 1.45
CA SER A 480 -3.64 45.62 1.43
C SER A 480 -4.31 44.34 1.94
N LEU A 481 -5.40 44.47 2.71
CA LEU A 481 -6.11 43.34 3.31
C LEU A 481 -7.34 42.94 2.49
N THR A 482 -7.91 43.87 1.73
CA THR A 482 -9.09 43.64 0.88
C THR A 482 -8.75 43.07 -0.49
N THR A 483 -7.47 42.95 -0.86
CA THR A 483 -7.04 42.50 -2.20
C THR A 483 -7.57 41.10 -2.55
N THR A 484 -7.61 40.18 -1.58
CA THR A 484 -8.15 38.82 -1.77
C THR A 484 -9.67 38.83 -1.90
N LEU A 485 -10.38 39.59 -1.08
CA LEU A 485 -11.84 39.73 -1.17
C LEU A 485 -12.25 40.39 -2.50
N GLN A 486 -11.48 41.38 -2.96
CA GLN A 486 -11.69 42.04 -4.25
C GLN A 486 -11.41 41.09 -5.44
N SER A 487 -10.38 40.24 -5.36
CA SER A 487 -10.14 39.24 -6.40
C SER A 487 -11.26 38.20 -6.46
N ASP A 488 -11.79 37.80 -5.32
CA ASP A 488 -12.87 36.82 -5.27
C ASP A 488 -14.19 37.43 -5.78
N LEU A 489 -14.51 38.69 -5.42
CA LEU A 489 -15.64 39.42 -5.99
C LEU A 489 -15.51 39.60 -7.52
N HIS A 490 -14.29 39.84 -8.01
CA HIS A 490 -14.03 39.88 -9.45
C HIS A 490 -14.29 38.53 -10.11
N SER A 491 -13.87 37.43 -9.49
CA SER A 491 -14.11 36.07 -10.01
C SER A 491 -15.61 35.74 -10.10
N ILE A 492 -16.41 36.20 -9.15
CA ILE A 492 -17.88 36.03 -9.17
C ILE A 492 -18.48 36.82 -10.36
N LYS A 493 -18.04 38.06 -10.58
CA LYS A 493 -18.48 38.88 -11.72
C LYS A 493 -18.11 38.27 -13.07
N GLU A 494 -16.89 37.75 -13.21
CA GLU A 494 -16.42 37.09 -14.42
C GLU A 494 -17.22 35.81 -14.71
N SER A 495 -17.46 35.01 -13.67
CA SER A 495 -18.28 33.79 -13.74
C SER A 495 -19.72 34.12 -14.16
N LEU A 496 -20.29 35.18 -13.59
CA LEU A 496 -21.64 35.67 -13.89
C LEU A 496 -21.76 36.19 -15.34
N TRP A 497 -20.74 36.87 -15.85
CA TRP A 497 -20.68 37.34 -17.24
C TRP A 497 -20.58 36.18 -18.23
N THR A 498 -19.71 35.22 -17.94
CA THR A 498 -19.53 34.02 -18.76
C THR A 498 -20.81 33.19 -18.81
N ALA A 499 -21.44 32.97 -17.66
CA ALA A 499 -22.70 32.24 -17.54
C ALA A 499 -23.87 32.98 -18.23
N THR A 500 -23.90 34.31 -18.16
CA THR A 500 -24.91 35.11 -18.88
C THR A 500 -24.74 35.01 -20.40
N THR A 501 -23.50 34.94 -20.88
CA THR A 501 -23.21 34.76 -22.30
C THR A 501 -23.63 33.37 -22.79
N SER A 502 -23.43 32.32 -21.99
CA SER A 502 -23.92 30.97 -22.32
C SER A 502 -25.45 30.90 -22.31
N ASP A 503 -26.11 31.54 -21.34
CA ASP A 503 -27.58 31.55 -21.29
C ASP A 503 -28.19 32.26 -22.51
N ARG A 504 -27.56 33.36 -22.94
CA ARG A 504 -27.98 34.07 -24.15
C ARG A 504 -27.83 33.20 -25.41
N LYS A 505 -26.81 32.33 -25.47
CA LYS A 505 -26.65 31.35 -26.55
C LYS A 505 -27.75 30.28 -26.50
N LEU A 506 -28.07 29.75 -25.31
CA LEU A 506 -29.15 28.78 -25.14
C LEU A 506 -30.52 29.38 -25.52
N GLN A 507 -30.77 30.64 -25.15
CA GLN A 507 -31.99 31.34 -25.53
C GLN A 507 -32.07 31.61 -27.04
N ALA A 508 -30.94 31.95 -27.67
CA ALA A 508 -30.87 32.13 -29.13
C ALA A 508 -31.09 30.81 -29.91
N GLN A 509 -30.66 29.67 -29.36
CA GLN A 509 -30.93 28.35 -29.91
C GLN A 509 -32.40 27.95 -29.78
N TYR A 510 -33.07 28.38 -28.70
CA TYR A 510 -34.47 28.05 -28.43
C TYR A 510 -35.47 28.86 -29.29
N ALA A 511 -35.18 30.14 -29.55
CA ALA A 511 -36.08 31.06 -30.27
C ALA A 511 -36.66 30.55 -31.61
N PRO A 512 -35.89 29.92 -32.54
CA PRO A 512 -36.44 29.43 -33.79
C PRO A 512 -37.31 28.18 -33.63
N VAL A 513 -37.12 27.43 -32.54
CA VAL A 513 -37.75 26.12 -32.30
C VAL A 513 -38.97 26.22 -31.39
N GLU A 514 -39.17 27.37 -30.74
CA GLU A 514 -40.26 27.63 -29.78
C GLU A 514 -41.65 27.27 -30.35
N ASN A 515 -41.91 27.57 -31.63
CA ASN A 515 -43.19 27.25 -32.28
C ASN A 515 -43.39 25.73 -32.46
N ASP A 516 -42.35 25.00 -32.87
CA ASP A 516 -42.42 23.56 -33.09
C ASP A 516 -42.50 22.80 -31.75
N VAL A 517 -41.81 23.28 -30.72
CA VAL A 517 -41.91 22.77 -29.33
C VAL A 517 -43.28 23.08 -28.74
N ARG A 518 -43.87 24.24 -29.03
CA ARG A 518 -45.23 24.56 -28.61
C ARG A 518 -46.26 23.62 -29.23
N ILE A 519 -46.08 23.21 -30.48
CA ILE A 519 -46.91 22.19 -31.15
C ILE A 519 -46.73 20.83 -30.47
N LEU A 520 -45.49 20.44 -30.14
CA LEU A 520 -45.21 19.20 -29.38
C LEU A 520 -45.79 19.23 -27.95
N ALA A 521 -45.81 20.40 -27.31
CA ALA A 521 -46.31 20.59 -25.95
C ALA A 521 -47.84 20.49 -25.83
N GLN A 522 -48.59 20.66 -26.93
CA GLN A 522 -50.03 20.41 -26.96
C GLN A 522 -50.41 18.92 -26.86
N GLY A 523 -49.41 18.02 -26.92
CA GLY A 523 -49.56 16.61 -26.65
C GLY A 523 -49.85 15.74 -27.89
N PRO A 524 -49.80 14.40 -27.71
CA PRO A 524 -49.80 13.42 -28.80
C PRO A 524 -51.12 13.31 -29.59
N ASN A 525 -52.24 13.81 -29.05
CA ASN A 525 -53.56 13.77 -29.70
C ASN A 525 -53.99 15.11 -30.32
N SER A 526 -53.07 16.08 -30.46
CA SER A 526 -53.40 17.39 -31.01
C SER A 526 -53.71 17.28 -32.53
N PRO A 527 -54.82 17.88 -33.01
CA PRO A 527 -55.21 17.83 -34.42
C PRO A 527 -54.24 18.58 -35.34
N GLU A 528 -53.44 19.50 -34.79
CA GLU A 528 -52.38 20.25 -35.47
C GLU A 528 -51.20 19.34 -35.84
N LEU A 529 -50.70 18.51 -34.90
CA LEU A 529 -49.60 17.58 -35.16
C LEU A 529 -50.05 16.47 -36.12
N ALA A 530 -51.28 15.96 -35.98
CA ALA A 530 -51.86 14.99 -36.90
C ALA A 530 -52.09 15.55 -38.32
N SER A 531 -52.19 16.87 -38.50
CA SER A 531 -52.35 17.49 -39.82
C SER A 531 -51.07 17.45 -40.66
N PHE A 532 -49.89 17.53 -40.03
CA PHE A 532 -48.60 17.42 -40.72
C PHE A 532 -48.32 16.01 -41.27
N PHE A 533 -48.96 14.98 -40.70
CA PHE A 533 -48.86 13.60 -41.15
C PHE A 533 -49.99 13.16 -42.10
N ARG A 534 -51.00 14.01 -42.35
CA ARG A 534 -52.10 13.74 -43.30
C ARG A 534 -51.68 14.07 -44.74
N SER A 535 -51.85 13.10 -45.64
CA SER A 535 -51.65 13.30 -47.08
C SER A 535 -52.79 14.15 -47.67
N PRO A 536 -52.52 15.28 -48.36
CA PRO A 536 -53.55 15.97 -49.14
C PRO A 536 -53.74 15.21 -50.47
N GLY A 537 -54.62 14.20 -50.45
CA GLY A 537 -54.93 13.39 -51.62
C GLY A 537 -55.92 12.27 -51.29
N GLY A 538 -57.17 12.63 -51.06
CA GLY A 538 -58.25 11.68 -50.79
C GLY A 538 -58.61 10.82 -52.01
N ILE A 539 -58.79 9.52 -51.76
CA ILE A 539 -59.88 8.60 -52.17
C ILE A 539 -60.43 8.60 -53.63
N SER A 540 -60.07 9.47 -54.57
CA SER A 540 -60.85 9.63 -55.82
C SER A 540 -60.23 9.15 -57.14
N SER A 541 -59.13 8.40 -57.17
CA SER A 541 -58.62 7.89 -58.46
C SER A 541 -57.72 6.68 -58.30
N LEU A 542 -58.28 5.48 -58.49
CA LEU A 542 -57.73 4.35 -59.25
C LEU A 542 -58.61 3.09 -59.03
N THR A 543 -59.90 3.21 -59.34
CA THR A 543 -60.79 2.09 -59.69
C THR A 543 -60.61 1.66 -61.17
N LYS A 544 -59.50 2.03 -61.81
CA LYS A 544 -59.17 1.61 -63.17
C LYS A 544 -57.92 0.74 -63.13
N SER A 545 -58.11 -0.53 -63.50
CA SER A 545 -57.11 -1.55 -63.83
C SER A 545 -56.96 -2.73 -62.83
N LEU A 546 -58.10 -3.21 -62.29
CA LEU A 546 -58.21 -4.52 -61.61
C LEU A 546 -58.85 -5.60 -62.51
N VAL A 547 -58.79 -5.43 -63.84
CA VAL A 547 -59.22 -6.43 -64.81
C VAL A 547 -58.06 -6.62 -65.79
N ASP A 548 -57.34 -7.72 -65.58
CA ASP A 548 -56.42 -8.42 -66.49
C ASP A 548 -55.15 -8.84 -65.75
N ILE A 549 -55.23 -10.00 -65.11
CA ILE A 549 -54.41 -11.19 -65.39
C ILE A 549 -54.68 -12.15 -64.22
N GLU A 550 -55.72 -12.95 -64.40
CA GLU A 550 -55.85 -14.22 -63.70
C GLU A 550 -54.96 -15.27 -64.37
N LEU A 551 -54.18 -15.96 -63.53
CA LEU A 551 -53.89 -17.39 -63.58
C LEU A 551 -53.01 -17.92 -64.74
N SER A 552 -51.74 -18.18 -64.42
CA SER A 552 -51.21 -19.54 -64.60
C SER A 552 -50.18 -19.88 -63.53
N ASP A 553 -50.60 -20.82 -62.70
CA ASP A 553 -49.86 -21.46 -61.63
C ASP A 553 -48.87 -22.48 -62.24
N ARG A 554 -47.57 -22.29 -62.01
CA ARG A 554 -46.56 -23.36 -62.12
C ARG A 554 -45.39 -23.08 -61.17
N GLY A 555 -45.58 -23.51 -59.93
CA GLY A 555 -44.56 -24.14 -59.08
C GLY A 555 -43.18 -23.48 -59.02
N GLY A 556 -42.98 -22.59 -58.05
CA GLY A 556 -41.66 -22.04 -57.74
C GLY A 556 -41.70 -21.00 -56.62
N ASN A 557 -41.90 -21.46 -55.39
CA ASN A 557 -41.42 -20.89 -54.11
C ASN A 557 -40.89 -19.42 -54.15
N SER A 558 -41.76 -18.43 -54.32
CA SER A 558 -41.41 -16.99 -54.40
C SER A 558 -42.22 -16.12 -53.43
N GLY A 559 -42.34 -16.58 -52.19
CA GLY A 559 -42.50 -15.66 -51.06
C GLY A 559 -41.12 -15.12 -50.68
N ILE A 560 -40.97 -13.81 -50.59
CA ILE A 560 -39.78 -13.17 -49.99
C ILE A 560 -39.48 -13.89 -48.67
N ALA A 561 -38.31 -14.53 -48.59
CA ALA A 561 -37.99 -15.50 -47.56
C ALA A 561 -37.97 -14.84 -46.16
N LYS A 562 -39.07 -15.01 -45.41
CA LYS A 562 -39.11 -14.82 -43.95
C LYS A 562 -37.85 -15.33 -43.21
N PRO A 563 -37.27 -16.51 -43.54
CA PRO A 563 -36.07 -16.99 -42.85
C PRO A 563 -34.82 -16.12 -43.07
N ASP A 564 -34.67 -15.48 -44.24
CA ASP A 564 -33.47 -14.67 -44.53
C ASP A 564 -33.51 -13.32 -43.79
N THR A 565 -34.71 -12.74 -43.62
CA THR A 565 -34.90 -11.54 -42.79
C THR A 565 -34.71 -11.82 -41.30
N GLU A 566 -35.12 -13.00 -40.82
CA GLU A 566 -34.90 -13.43 -39.43
C GLU A 566 -33.41 -13.74 -39.16
N ALA A 567 -32.69 -14.29 -40.14
CA ALA A 567 -31.25 -14.52 -40.04
C ALA A 567 -30.46 -13.21 -39.84
N VAL A 568 -30.78 -12.17 -40.61
CA VAL A 568 -30.19 -10.83 -40.45
C VAL A 568 -30.54 -10.21 -39.10
N GLU A 569 -31.79 -10.38 -38.62
CA GLU A 569 -32.21 -9.90 -37.30
C GLU A 569 -31.44 -10.60 -36.16
N ASN A 570 -31.21 -11.90 -36.28
CA ASN A 570 -30.42 -12.68 -35.32
C ASN A 570 -28.95 -12.25 -35.31
N LEU A 571 -28.37 -11.95 -36.47
CA LEU A 571 -27.02 -11.40 -36.58
C LEU A 571 -26.92 -10.00 -35.97
N LEU A 572 -27.91 -9.12 -36.18
CA LEU A 572 -27.97 -7.80 -35.53
C LEU A 572 -28.11 -7.91 -34.00
N LYS A 573 -28.93 -8.85 -33.50
CA LYS A 573 -29.02 -9.14 -32.06
C LYS A 573 -27.68 -9.65 -31.51
N LYS A 574 -26.97 -10.49 -32.27
CA LYS A 574 -25.62 -10.97 -31.90
C LYS A 574 -24.61 -9.81 -31.83
N LEU A 575 -24.60 -8.91 -32.81
CA LEU A 575 -23.75 -7.70 -32.79
C LEU A 575 -24.06 -6.77 -31.61
N THR A 576 -25.35 -6.58 -31.29
CA THR A 576 -25.77 -5.77 -30.13
C THR A 576 -25.34 -6.42 -28.81
N LYS A 577 -25.40 -7.76 -28.72
CA LYS A 577 -24.89 -8.51 -27.56
C LYS A 577 -23.37 -8.37 -27.42
N LEU A 578 -22.62 -8.49 -28.51
CA LEU A 578 -21.16 -8.29 -28.52
C LEU A 578 -20.77 -6.88 -28.10
N LYS A 579 -21.49 -5.85 -28.58
CA LYS A 579 -21.30 -4.46 -28.14
C LYS A 579 -21.52 -4.31 -26.63
N LYS A 580 -22.61 -4.88 -26.09
CA LYS A 580 -22.90 -4.83 -24.65
C LYS A 580 -21.86 -5.59 -23.83
N GLU A 581 -21.46 -6.79 -24.25
CA GLU A 581 -20.44 -7.57 -23.55
C GLU A 581 -19.10 -6.83 -23.51
N ARG A 582 -18.66 -6.25 -24.62
CA ARG A 582 -17.45 -5.45 -24.67
C ARG A 582 -17.50 -4.24 -23.72
N GLY A 583 -18.61 -3.52 -23.69
CA GLY A 583 -18.80 -2.40 -22.77
C GLY A 583 -18.75 -2.82 -21.30
N LEU A 584 -19.33 -3.97 -20.94
CA LEU A 584 -19.26 -4.52 -19.58
C LEU A 584 -17.82 -4.93 -19.21
N VAL A 585 -17.13 -5.67 -20.08
CA VAL A 585 -15.74 -6.11 -19.84
C VAL A 585 -14.80 -4.91 -19.71
N PHE A 586 -15.00 -3.86 -20.50
CA PHE A 586 -14.22 -2.62 -20.38
C PHE A 586 -14.51 -1.86 -19.08
N ALA A 587 -15.78 -1.84 -18.63
CA ALA A 587 -16.14 -1.25 -17.34
C ALA A 587 -15.52 -2.03 -16.16
N GLU A 588 -15.56 -3.36 -16.19
CA GLU A 588 -14.90 -4.23 -15.20
C GLU A 588 -13.38 -4.01 -15.17
N LEU A 589 -12.75 -3.89 -16.35
CA LEU A 589 -11.31 -3.57 -16.45
C LEU A 589 -10.99 -2.22 -15.82
N LYS A 590 -11.83 -1.20 -16.06
CA LYS A 590 -11.66 0.14 -15.49
C LYS A 590 -11.76 0.14 -13.97
N GLU A 591 -12.74 -0.59 -13.42
CA GLU A 591 -12.92 -0.75 -11.96
C GLU A 591 -11.71 -1.45 -11.34
N LYS A 592 -11.26 -2.57 -11.91
CA LYS A 592 -10.12 -3.33 -11.39
C LYS A 592 -8.80 -2.56 -11.45
N ILE A 593 -8.60 -1.72 -12.46
CA ILE A 593 -7.42 -0.84 -12.55
C ILE A 593 -7.44 0.27 -11.48
N GLN A 594 -8.63 0.76 -11.13
CA GLN A 594 -8.82 1.78 -10.09
C GLN A 594 -8.64 1.22 -8.67
N GLU A 595 -9.07 -0.03 -8.43
CA GLU A 595 -8.92 -0.70 -7.13
C GLU A 595 -7.50 -1.20 -6.83
N ASP A 596 -6.66 -1.32 -7.84
CA ASP A 596 -5.34 -1.94 -7.70
C ASP A 596 -4.30 -0.98 -7.10
N ASP A 597 -3.90 -1.24 -5.85
CA ASP A 597 -2.85 -0.52 -5.13
C ASP A 597 -1.63 -1.41 -4.86
N ILE A 598 -0.51 -1.06 -5.47
CA ILE A 598 0.78 -1.76 -5.32
C ILE A 598 1.72 -1.10 -4.30
N SER A 599 1.28 -0.05 -3.60
CA SER A 599 2.11 0.73 -2.67
C SER A 599 2.80 -0.15 -1.62
N SER A 600 2.08 -1.11 -1.04
CA SER A 600 2.61 -2.04 -0.04
C SER A 600 3.70 -2.99 -0.59
N LEU A 601 3.53 -3.48 -1.82
CA LEU A 601 4.50 -4.36 -2.49
C LEU A 601 5.76 -3.61 -2.91
N LEU A 602 5.63 -2.33 -3.27
CA LEU A 602 6.76 -1.46 -3.58
C LEU A 602 7.57 -1.10 -2.33
N ILE A 603 6.90 -0.82 -1.20
CA ILE A 603 7.58 -0.55 0.08
C ILE A 603 8.41 -1.76 0.51
N LEU A 604 7.88 -2.98 0.38
CA LEU A 604 8.57 -4.19 0.80
C LEU A 604 9.82 -4.50 -0.05
N ASN A 605 9.77 -4.18 -1.35
CA ASN A 605 10.81 -4.53 -2.32
C ASN A 605 11.84 -3.42 -2.60
N LYS A 606 11.77 -2.29 -1.87
CA LYS A 606 12.66 -1.13 -2.01
C LYS A 606 14.17 -1.47 -1.96
N LYS A 607 14.55 -2.58 -1.31
CA LYS A 607 15.95 -3.00 -1.15
C LYS A 607 16.56 -3.73 -2.36
N LEU A 608 15.76 -4.10 -3.38
CA LEU A 608 16.24 -4.87 -4.53
C LEU A 608 16.20 -4.04 -5.82
N PRO A 609 17.35 -3.59 -6.34
CA PRO A 609 17.39 -2.84 -7.60
C PRO A 609 16.93 -3.72 -8.78
N ASN A 610 16.17 -3.17 -9.71
CA ASN A 610 15.68 -3.79 -10.96
C ASN A 610 14.62 -4.90 -10.84
N ILE A 611 13.99 -5.12 -9.68
CA ILE A 611 12.80 -5.98 -9.58
C ILE A 611 11.53 -5.26 -10.05
N GLU A 612 11.55 -3.93 -10.11
CA GLU A 612 10.43 -3.06 -10.42
C GLU A 612 9.78 -3.37 -11.77
N GLU A 613 10.56 -3.52 -12.86
CA GLU A 613 9.99 -3.90 -14.16
C GLU A 613 9.38 -5.30 -14.16
N LYS A 614 9.98 -6.23 -13.39
CA LYS A 614 9.45 -7.60 -13.28
C LYS A 614 8.16 -7.61 -12.47
N LEU A 615 8.10 -6.82 -11.40
CA LEU A 615 6.92 -6.64 -10.58
C LEU A 615 5.80 -5.96 -11.38
N PHE A 616 6.11 -4.89 -12.11
CA PHE A 616 5.14 -4.24 -12.99
C PHE A 616 4.62 -5.21 -14.05
N LYS A 617 5.48 -6.02 -14.67
CA LYS A 617 5.05 -7.05 -15.63
C LYS A 617 4.14 -8.10 -14.97
N SER A 618 4.50 -8.65 -13.81
CA SER A 618 3.66 -9.64 -13.12
C SER A 618 2.32 -9.08 -12.65
N GLU A 619 2.30 -7.82 -12.23
CA GLU A 619 1.08 -7.14 -11.80
C GLU A 619 0.20 -6.78 -13.02
N LEU A 620 0.80 -6.34 -14.13
CA LEU A 620 0.10 -6.09 -15.39
C LEU A 620 -0.44 -7.38 -16.03
N GLU A 621 0.19 -8.53 -15.79
CA GLU A 621 -0.30 -9.83 -16.26
C GLU A 621 -1.70 -10.16 -15.73
N LYS A 622 -2.09 -9.61 -14.57
CA LYS A 622 -3.44 -9.76 -14.01
C LYS A 622 -4.53 -9.18 -14.93
N PHE A 623 -4.20 -8.19 -15.78
CA PHE A 623 -5.14 -7.55 -16.70
C PHE A 623 -5.21 -8.22 -18.09
N LEU A 624 -4.29 -9.13 -18.43
CA LEU A 624 -4.26 -9.87 -19.70
C LEU A 624 -5.56 -10.63 -20.04
N PRO A 625 -6.27 -11.28 -19.09
CA PRO A 625 -7.52 -11.97 -19.39
C PRO A 625 -8.60 -11.04 -19.96
N TYR A 626 -8.70 -9.81 -19.44
CA TYR A 626 -9.64 -8.80 -19.92
C TYR A 626 -9.26 -8.31 -21.33
N GLN A 627 -7.98 -8.02 -21.57
CA GLN A 627 -7.47 -7.66 -22.90
C GLN A 627 -7.77 -8.75 -23.94
N LYS A 628 -7.52 -10.02 -23.59
CA LYS A 628 -7.83 -11.17 -24.46
C LYS A 628 -9.33 -11.27 -24.74
N ARG A 629 -10.18 -11.01 -23.75
CA ARG A 629 -11.65 -11.03 -23.92
C ARG A 629 -12.13 -9.90 -24.82
N ILE A 630 -11.61 -8.68 -24.66
CA ILE A 630 -11.90 -7.55 -25.55
C ILE A 630 -11.48 -7.87 -26.99
N ALA A 631 -10.23 -8.35 -27.19
CA ALA A 631 -9.75 -8.75 -28.51
C ALA A 631 -10.61 -9.86 -29.14
N ALA A 632 -11.07 -10.84 -28.36
CA ALA A 632 -11.97 -11.88 -28.83
C ALA A 632 -13.33 -11.32 -29.29
N THR A 633 -13.91 -10.36 -28.55
CA THR A 633 -15.17 -9.72 -28.96
C THR A 633 -15.02 -8.92 -30.26
N ILE A 634 -13.89 -8.22 -30.45
CA ILE A 634 -13.59 -7.47 -31.68
C ILE A 634 -13.47 -8.44 -32.86
N TYR A 635 -12.74 -9.55 -32.70
CA TYR A 635 -12.62 -10.56 -33.75
C TYR A 635 -13.98 -11.15 -34.14
N GLN A 636 -14.83 -11.48 -33.16
CA GLN A 636 -16.18 -11.97 -33.41
C GLN A 636 -17.08 -10.93 -34.09
N GLN A 637 -16.92 -9.64 -33.78
CA GLN A 637 -17.62 -8.55 -34.45
C GLN A 637 -17.27 -8.51 -35.93
N VAL A 638 -15.98 -8.58 -36.28
CA VAL A 638 -15.53 -8.57 -37.68
C VAL A 638 -16.10 -9.75 -38.48
N VAL A 639 -16.11 -10.95 -37.89
CA VAL A 639 -16.68 -12.14 -38.53
C VAL A 639 -18.18 -11.99 -38.76
N THR A 640 -18.93 -11.57 -37.73
CA THR A 640 -20.38 -11.39 -37.82
C THR A 640 -20.80 -10.25 -38.74
N LEU A 641 -20.00 -9.18 -38.86
CA LEU A 641 -20.20 -8.11 -39.85
C LEU A 641 -20.04 -8.61 -41.29
N LYS A 642 -19.08 -9.50 -41.55
CA LYS A 642 -18.91 -10.13 -42.88
C LYS A 642 -20.12 -11.01 -43.24
N GLU A 643 -20.58 -11.83 -42.29
CA GLU A 643 -21.79 -12.64 -42.45
C GLU A 643 -23.03 -11.77 -42.69
N LEU A 644 -23.19 -10.70 -41.92
CA LEU A 644 -24.29 -9.73 -42.07
C LEU A 644 -24.27 -9.09 -43.45
N THR A 645 -23.10 -8.65 -43.92
CA THR A 645 -22.95 -7.99 -45.22
C THR A 645 -23.28 -8.95 -46.36
N ALA A 646 -22.89 -10.23 -46.26
CA ALA A 646 -23.22 -11.24 -47.25
C ALA A 646 -24.73 -11.55 -47.29
N ALA A 647 -25.35 -11.76 -46.12
CA ALA A 647 -26.78 -11.99 -46.00
C ALA A 647 -27.60 -10.79 -46.50
N TRP A 648 -27.16 -9.56 -46.21
CA TRP A 648 -27.84 -8.35 -46.67
C TRP A 648 -27.73 -8.15 -48.20
N LYS A 649 -26.57 -8.43 -48.80
CA LYS A 649 -26.40 -8.40 -50.27
C LYS A 649 -27.36 -9.38 -50.96
N ALA A 650 -27.50 -10.59 -50.43
CA ALA A 650 -28.44 -11.58 -50.97
C ALA A 650 -29.91 -11.11 -50.95
N ILE A 651 -30.31 -10.34 -49.93
CA ILE A 651 -31.65 -9.73 -49.84
C ILE A 651 -31.81 -8.57 -50.84
N LEU A 652 -30.77 -7.76 -51.02
CA LEU A 652 -30.75 -6.59 -51.90
C LEU A 652 -30.76 -6.94 -53.39
N ASP A 653 -30.20 -8.08 -53.77
CA ASP A 653 -30.19 -8.58 -55.15
C ASP A 653 -31.54 -9.15 -55.61
N ASN A 654 -32.54 -9.24 -54.72
CA ASN A 654 -33.88 -9.71 -55.06
C ASN A 654 -34.68 -8.66 -55.87
N PRO A 655 -35.13 -8.97 -57.10
CA PRO A 655 -35.75 -8.00 -58.02
C PRO A 655 -37.08 -7.40 -57.52
N LEU A 656 -37.79 -8.07 -56.59
CA LEU A 656 -39.04 -7.57 -56.01
C LEU A 656 -38.84 -6.42 -55.01
N VAL A 657 -37.66 -6.33 -54.39
CA VAL A 657 -37.32 -5.29 -53.40
C VAL A 657 -36.90 -3.99 -54.10
N LYS A 658 -36.20 -4.07 -55.25
CA LYS A 658 -35.77 -2.90 -56.04
C LYS A 658 -36.95 -2.07 -56.58
N GLY A 659 -38.01 -2.73 -57.05
CA GLY A 659 -39.20 -2.04 -57.58
C GLY A 659 -40.10 -1.39 -56.51
N ARG A 660 -40.18 -1.99 -55.31
CA ARG A 660 -40.97 -1.45 -54.19
C ARG A 660 -40.26 -0.37 -53.38
N ARG A 661 -38.92 -0.29 -53.42
CA ARG A 661 -38.12 0.73 -52.75
C ARG A 661 -38.32 2.12 -53.36
N ALA A 662 -38.33 2.22 -54.69
CA ALA A 662 -38.45 3.49 -55.41
C ALA A 662 -39.80 4.23 -55.21
N GLN A 663 -40.91 3.51 -54.98
CA GLN A 663 -42.20 4.13 -54.65
C GLN A 663 -42.32 4.51 -53.16
N LEU A 664 -41.75 3.70 -52.26
CA LEU A 664 -41.72 4.01 -50.82
C LEU A 664 -40.83 5.22 -50.51
N ASP A 665 -39.68 5.34 -51.17
CA ASP A 665 -38.69 6.40 -50.90
C ASP A 665 -39.33 7.80 -51.02
N SER A 666 -40.32 8.01 -51.89
CA SER A 666 -40.98 9.33 -52.05
C SER A 666 -41.96 9.70 -50.93
N VAL A 667 -42.63 8.70 -50.34
CA VAL A 667 -43.63 8.89 -49.27
C VAL A 667 -42.95 8.85 -47.90
N ASP A 668 -41.98 7.96 -47.72
CA ASP A 668 -41.15 7.89 -46.52
C ASP A 668 -40.25 9.13 -46.41
N HIS A 669 -39.64 9.63 -47.49
CA HIS A 669 -38.80 10.84 -47.41
C HIS A 669 -39.54 12.07 -46.88
N ARG A 670 -40.84 12.25 -47.21
CA ARG A 670 -41.64 13.35 -46.65
C ARG A 670 -41.98 13.15 -45.17
N LYS A 671 -42.27 11.92 -44.76
CA LYS A 671 -42.49 11.58 -43.35
C LYS A 671 -41.20 11.72 -42.55
N ASP A 672 -40.09 11.27 -43.08
CA ASP A 672 -38.75 11.37 -42.49
C ASP A 672 -38.31 12.83 -42.36
N VAL A 673 -38.52 13.68 -43.37
CA VAL A 673 -38.23 15.13 -43.26
C VAL A 673 -39.06 15.80 -42.15
N THR A 674 -40.33 15.40 -42.00
CA THR A 674 -41.21 15.92 -40.95
C THR A 674 -40.80 15.39 -39.57
N ILE A 675 -40.44 14.12 -39.46
CA ILE A 675 -39.92 13.50 -38.24
C ILE A 675 -38.57 14.11 -37.87
N GLU A 676 -37.69 14.36 -38.82
CA GLU A 676 -36.38 14.97 -38.63
C GLU A 676 -36.50 16.41 -38.15
N ARG A 677 -37.47 17.18 -38.68
CA ARG A 677 -37.79 18.51 -38.17
C ARG A 677 -38.23 18.47 -36.70
N PHE A 678 -39.17 17.60 -36.34
CA PHE A 678 -39.62 17.47 -34.94
C PHE A 678 -38.58 16.82 -34.04
N LYS A 679 -37.71 15.97 -34.58
CA LYS A 679 -36.56 15.39 -33.88
C LYS A 679 -35.54 16.46 -33.53
N LYS A 680 -35.14 17.28 -34.51
CA LYS A 680 -34.26 18.43 -34.29
C LYS A 680 -34.87 19.38 -33.26
N ALA A 681 -36.18 19.64 -33.36
CA ALA A 681 -36.86 20.48 -32.39
C ALA A 681 -36.85 19.88 -30.96
N PHE A 682 -36.98 18.56 -30.83
CA PHE A 682 -36.89 17.86 -29.56
C PHE A 682 -35.46 17.80 -29.01
N GLU A 683 -34.46 17.59 -29.86
CA GLU A 683 -33.03 17.60 -29.49
C GLU A 683 -32.62 18.99 -29.00
N ASP A 684 -32.93 20.04 -29.77
CA ASP A 684 -32.68 21.43 -29.40
C ASP A 684 -33.41 21.80 -28.09
N TRP A 685 -34.66 21.36 -27.91
CA TRP A 685 -35.39 21.53 -26.64
C TRP A 685 -34.75 20.78 -25.48
N SER A 686 -34.34 19.54 -25.70
CA SER A 686 -33.72 18.69 -24.68
C SER A 686 -32.40 19.30 -24.23
N ASP A 687 -31.57 19.76 -25.16
CA ASP A 687 -30.29 20.41 -24.86
C ASP A 687 -30.49 21.70 -24.08
N VAL A 688 -31.48 22.52 -24.46
CA VAL A 688 -31.85 23.73 -23.73
C VAL A 688 -32.42 23.40 -22.34
N TYR A 689 -33.22 22.35 -22.20
CA TYR A 689 -33.79 21.92 -20.92
C TYR A 689 -32.72 21.42 -19.95
N HIS A 690 -31.80 20.56 -20.40
CA HIS A 690 -30.67 20.11 -19.58
C HIS A 690 -29.69 21.25 -19.30
N GLY A 691 -29.46 22.13 -20.28
CA GLY A 691 -28.69 23.36 -20.12
C GLY A 691 -29.26 24.26 -19.03
N LYS A 692 -30.59 24.48 -19.04
CA LYS A 692 -31.30 25.20 -17.97
C LYS A 692 -31.10 24.52 -16.62
N GLN A 693 -31.29 23.20 -16.50
CA GLN A 693 -31.13 22.51 -15.21
C GLN A 693 -29.72 22.64 -14.65
N LYS A 694 -28.69 22.52 -15.50
CA LYS A 694 -27.29 22.77 -15.12
C LYS A 694 -27.09 24.23 -14.72
N GLY A 695 -27.64 25.18 -15.47
CA GLY A 695 -27.61 26.59 -15.16
C GLY A 695 -28.24 26.91 -13.80
N VAL A 696 -29.42 26.35 -13.49
CA VAL A 696 -30.08 26.54 -12.18
C VAL A 696 -29.21 26.03 -11.03
N LYS A 697 -28.57 24.86 -11.19
CA LYS A 697 -27.63 24.35 -10.17
C LYS A 697 -26.43 25.28 -10.01
N PHE A 698 -25.80 25.67 -11.11
CA PHE A 698 -24.68 26.61 -11.11
C PHE A 698 -25.00 27.94 -10.45
N TYR A 699 -26.16 28.55 -10.75
CA TYR A 699 -26.56 29.82 -10.12
C TYR A 699 -26.92 29.66 -8.65
N ASN A 700 -27.36 28.48 -8.19
CA ASN A 700 -27.54 28.24 -6.77
C ASN A 700 -26.19 28.11 -6.05
N GLU A 701 -25.24 27.35 -6.62
CA GLU A 701 -23.88 27.23 -6.07
C GLU A 701 -23.15 28.58 -6.05
N LEU A 702 -23.27 29.37 -7.13
CA LEU A 702 -22.70 30.71 -7.21
C LEU A 702 -23.36 31.69 -6.23
N TYR A 703 -24.66 31.54 -5.98
CA TYR A 703 -25.37 32.32 -4.98
C TYR A 703 -24.94 31.98 -3.56
N ASP A 704 -24.75 30.69 -3.26
CA ASP A 704 -24.25 30.24 -1.96
C ASP A 704 -22.81 30.75 -1.74
N PHE A 705 -21.96 30.67 -2.76
CA PHE A 705 -20.61 31.25 -2.72
C PHE A 705 -20.62 32.77 -2.53
N ALA A 706 -21.52 33.50 -3.23
CA ALA A 706 -21.68 34.94 -3.04
C ALA A 706 -22.16 35.30 -1.62
N LYS A 707 -23.00 34.46 -1.00
CA LYS A 707 -23.42 34.62 0.40
C LYS A 707 -22.32 34.34 1.40
N ASP A 708 -21.50 33.32 1.16
CA ASP A 708 -20.34 33.06 2.01
C ASP A 708 -19.33 34.20 1.91
N MET A 709 -19.13 34.77 0.71
CA MET A 709 -18.32 35.97 0.52
C MET A 709 -18.90 37.16 1.29
N GLU A 710 -20.21 37.38 1.22
CA GLU A 710 -20.88 38.43 2.01
C GLU A 710 -20.64 38.26 3.51
N ARG A 711 -20.74 37.03 4.05
CA ARG A 711 -20.43 36.76 5.46
C ARG A 711 -18.97 37.12 5.77
N ASN A 712 -18.03 36.74 4.92
CA ASN A 712 -16.60 37.03 5.12
C ASN A 712 -16.31 38.54 5.07
N VAL A 713 -16.96 39.28 4.16
CA VAL A 713 -16.86 40.74 4.07
C VAL A 713 -17.43 41.38 5.34
N GLN A 714 -18.60 40.93 5.80
CA GLN A 714 -19.22 41.44 7.03
C GLN A 714 -18.34 41.17 8.26
N GLU A 715 -17.82 39.96 8.42
CA GLU A 715 -16.89 39.60 9.51
C GLU A 715 -15.61 40.44 9.47
N PHE A 716 -15.07 40.69 8.26
CA PHE A 716 -13.92 41.57 8.09
C PHE A 716 -14.24 42.99 8.54
N VAL A 717 -15.34 43.58 8.06
CA VAL A 717 -15.77 44.94 8.42
C VAL A 717 -16.04 45.06 9.92
N ASP A 718 -16.67 44.06 10.55
CA ASP A 718 -16.97 44.07 11.97
C ASP A 718 -15.69 43.99 12.83
N ASN A 719 -14.74 43.12 12.47
CA ASN A 719 -13.43 43.05 13.13
C ASN A 719 -12.66 44.38 13.03
N ARG A 720 -12.74 45.04 11.87
CA ARG A 720 -12.10 46.34 11.63
C ARG A 720 -12.74 47.47 12.43
N ARG A 721 -14.07 47.47 12.52
CA ARG A 721 -14.82 48.39 13.38
C ARG A 721 -14.51 48.17 14.85
N ASP A 722 -14.31 46.92 15.29
CA ASP A 722 -13.89 46.61 16.65
C ASP A 722 -12.47 47.08 16.97
N GLU A 723 -11.53 46.85 16.05
CA GLU A 723 -10.15 47.37 16.18
C GLU A 723 -10.15 48.91 16.26
N SER A 724 -10.90 49.56 15.36
CA SER A 724 -11.13 51.00 15.37
C SER A 724 -11.69 51.50 16.70
N ARG A 725 -12.72 50.83 17.25
CA ARG A 725 -13.30 51.15 18.57
C ARG A 725 -12.29 50.99 19.71
N ARG A 726 -11.45 49.95 19.69
CA ARG A 726 -10.40 49.75 20.72
C ARG A 726 -9.33 50.84 20.66
N ILE A 727 -8.90 51.23 19.46
CA ILE A 727 -7.93 52.32 19.29
C ILE A 727 -8.53 53.64 19.79
N LEU A 728 -9.80 53.92 19.48
CA LEU A 728 -10.48 55.09 20.03
C LEU A 728 -10.61 55.08 21.55
N ALA A 729 -10.95 53.94 22.16
CA ALA A 729 -11.07 53.81 23.61
C ALA A 729 -9.72 54.04 24.31
N THR A 730 -8.64 53.43 23.81
CA THR A 730 -7.29 53.64 24.37
C THR A 730 -6.82 55.10 24.22
N LEU A 731 -7.18 55.77 23.12
CA LEU A 731 -6.89 57.19 22.94
C LEU A 731 -7.72 58.08 23.88
N GLN A 732 -8.97 57.71 24.18
CA GLN A 732 -9.81 58.42 25.16
C GLN A 732 -9.30 58.27 26.59
N GLU A 733 -8.92 57.05 27.01
CA GLU A 733 -8.30 56.80 28.32
C GLU A 733 -7.02 57.61 28.50
N ARG A 734 -6.16 57.65 27.46
CA ARG A 734 -4.90 58.40 27.49
C ARG A 734 -5.11 59.92 27.51
N ARG A 735 -6.23 60.40 26.99
CA ARG A 735 -6.61 61.82 27.00
C ARG A 735 -7.36 62.23 28.28
N GLY A 736 -7.96 61.29 29.00
CA GLY A 736 -8.56 61.52 30.32
C GLY A 736 -7.57 61.44 31.50
N MET A 737 -6.35 60.94 31.25
CA MET A 737 -5.24 60.93 32.21
C MET A 737 -4.30 62.15 32.11
N MET A 738 -4.51 63.02 31.12
CA MET A 738 -3.94 64.39 31.06
C MET A 738 -5.02 65.38 31.48
#